data_AF-A0A2G5IBD0-F1
#
_entry.id   AF-A0A2G5IBD0-F1
#
_cell.length_a   1.000
_cell.length_b   1.000
_cell.length_c   1.000
_cell.angle_alpha   90.00
_cell.angle_beta   90.00
_cell.angle_gamma   90.00
#
_symmetry.space_group_name_H-M   'P 1'
#
loop_
_entity.id
_entity.type
_entity.pdbx_description
1 polymer ?
#
loop_
_entity_poly.entity_id
_entity_poly.type
_entity_poly.pdbx_seq_one_letter_code
_entity_poly.pdbx_strand_id
1 'polypeptide(L)'
;MDEYKTSIANVDTALNRLKHTLASFELSASSAQKSSTPRTESIPAHNRESDQPTDGKIQCSISSNATSSCPESMLTLRASRQYPEKHVKGSARLAELEKSFHYVAENPYSIPAHVLIASEYLGLGYPDLASGAAYKALLLSDALENDAEEYHDEACEALKTIIQGQPLEERIKIIRQAMDAGIQNGGVSPELDPALDIEITLWLKVHYLLIIYRILARSLLLCSCYRTAHSYAQQGLSLYSDDEELSDLRQKIRSEVTRLHGAQLEDSPNEWPDHGLVRRELYPWNDREPDRIADLDQINMLMNDVSDKLEVRAVDLPALTGDTDGTVMQLGVFAKADIQPGEIVLNETSLLTANNKLQDALCDACSADLPEVGSADWEKAVVCDDCEVVFCSDWCFENARDMYHPALCGQDVEAIAKDVPPAQAADSLYSLLLLRALAMAETQEVHPLDLPDVRYIWGDFTPTPDVDAPAYQELDSSASCLVPRTLPFSFENNVRLPFHMLEKMDVDIFANTQYDVWVFNTLYAKFRGTASARLSGLGGRAIRGPEVSAVHPMWCLANHSCDPNVSWEWGGAMKFWAKETRAAWVGKDGTQTVMSQAGIKKDEEIMNHYCDIELPVNERREWARGALGGDCLCPRCIYEAEATTSK
;
A
#
# COMPACT_ATOMS: atom_id res chain seq x y z
N MET A 1 -53.19 22.18 -9.11
CA MET A 1 -54.15 21.06 -9.22
C MET A 1 -53.78 20.11 -10.35
N ASP A 2 -53.29 20.60 -11.50
CA ASP A 2 -52.85 19.73 -12.60
C ASP A 2 -51.47 19.08 -12.36
N GLU A 3 -50.50 19.75 -11.73
CA GLU A 3 -49.21 19.13 -11.35
C GLU A 3 -49.36 17.97 -10.34
N TYR A 4 -50.36 18.06 -9.46
CA TYR A 4 -50.67 17.01 -8.49
C TYR A 4 -51.33 15.78 -9.14
N LYS A 5 -52.08 15.99 -10.23
CA LYS A 5 -52.65 14.91 -11.04
C LYS A 5 -51.60 14.21 -11.89
N THR A 6 -50.62 14.96 -12.41
CA THR A 6 -49.50 14.38 -13.17
C THR A 6 -48.59 13.53 -12.28
N SER A 7 -48.34 13.97 -11.03
CA SER A 7 -47.56 13.20 -10.05
C SER A 7 -48.27 11.90 -9.62
N ILE A 8 -49.58 11.93 -9.35
CA ILE A 8 -50.37 10.72 -9.04
C ILE A 8 -50.46 9.78 -10.25
N ALA A 9 -50.61 10.30 -11.46
CA ALA A 9 -50.62 9.50 -12.68
C ALA A 9 -49.27 8.79 -12.93
N ASN A 10 -48.15 9.42 -12.57
CA ASN A 10 -46.82 8.81 -12.66
C ASN A 10 -46.63 7.68 -11.62
N VAL A 11 -47.15 7.86 -10.41
CA VAL A 11 -47.12 6.84 -9.33
C VAL A 11 -47.98 5.62 -9.68
N ASP A 12 -49.20 5.82 -10.17
CA ASP A 12 -50.05 4.73 -10.63
C ASP A 12 -49.46 4.02 -11.85
N THR A 13 -48.74 4.75 -12.70
CA THR A 13 -48.03 4.16 -13.85
C THR A 13 -46.84 3.31 -13.40
N ALA A 14 -46.05 3.75 -12.41
CA ALA A 14 -44.95 2.98 -11.85
C ALA A 14 -45.45 1.72 -11.11
N LEU A 15 -46.49 1.84 -10.28
CA LEU A 15 -47.12 0.72 -9.58
C LEU A 15 -47.74 -0.31 -10.55
N ASN A 16 -48.37 0.15 -11.63
CA ASN A 16 -48.95 -0.74 -12.63
C ASN A 16 -47.88 -1.42 -13.49
N ARG A 17 -46.75 -0.75 -13.79
CA ARG A 17 -45.60 -1.37 -14.47
C ARG A 17 -44.91 -2.41 -13.59
N LEU A 18 -44.72 -2.13 -12.30
CA LEU A 18 -44.18 -3.11 -11.35
C LEU A 18 -45.07 -4.37 -11.26
N LYS A 19 -46.40 -4.20 -11.23
CA LYS A 19 -47.36 -5.31 -11.31
C LYS A 19 -47.28 -6.06 -12.64
N HIS A 20 -47.03 -5.38 -13.75
CA HIS A 20 -46.88 -5.99 -15.07
C HIS A 20 -45.57 -6.79 -15.20
N THR A 21 -44.49 -6.29 -14.61
CA THR A 21 -43.21 -6.99 -14.47
C THR A 21 -43.38 -8.24 -13.59
N LEU A 22 -44.07 -8.15 -12.46
CA LEU A 22 -44.43 -9.30 -11.61
C LEU A 22 -45.24 -10.36 -12.39
N ALA A 23 -46.22 -9.95 -13.20
CA ALA A 23 -46.99 -10.87 -14.03
C ALA A 23 -46.14 -11.59 -15.10
N SER A 24 -45.08 -10.94 -15.62
CA SER A 24 -44.14 -11.58 -16.56
C SER A 24 -43.25 -12.64 -15.90
N PHE A 25 -42.99 -12.52 -14.58
CA PHE A 25 -42.26 -13.52 -13.80
C PHE A 25 -43.15 -14.69 -13.32
N GLU A 26 -44.46 -14.50 -13.17
CA GLU A 26 -45.40 -15.61 -12.91
C GLU A 26 -45.62 -16.51 -14.15
N LEU A 27 -45.51 -15.94 -15.36
CA LEU A 27 -45.61 -16.67 -16.63
C LEU A 27 -44.38 -17.55 -16.93
N SER A 28 -43.19 -17.16 -16.47
CA SER A 28 -41.98 -17.98 -16.62
C SER A 28 -41.94 -19.14 -15.61
N ALA A 29 -42.43 -18.95 -14.38
CA ALA A 29 -42.55 -20.00 -13.37
C ALA A 29 -43.60 -21.08 -13.72
N SER A 30 -44.68 -20.72 -14.42
CA SER A 30 -45.75 -21.67 -14.81
C SER A 30 -45.43 -22.49 -16.08
N SER A 31 -44.40 -22.12 -16.84
CA SER A 31 -43.92 -22.90 -18.00
C SER A 31 -42.96 -24.05 -17.64
N ALA A 32 -42.44 -24.07 -16.41
CA ALA A 32 -41.48 -25.08 -15.92
C ALA A 32 -42.15 -26.35 -15.34
N GLN A 33 -43.48 -26.42 -15.26
CA GLN A 33 -44.22 -27.58 -14.75
C GLN A 33 -45.21 -28.12 -15.79
N LYS A 34 -44.69 -28.77 -16.84
CA LYS A 34 -45.41 -29.81 -17.62
C LYS A 34 -44.48 -30.44 -18.66
N SER A 35 -43.76 -31.50 -18.30
CA SER A 35 -43.74 -32.70 -19.15
C SER A 35 -43.33 -33.93 -18.33
N SER A 36 -44.17 -34.95 -18.45
CA SER A 36 -44.14 -36.25 -17.79
C SER A 36 -43.21 -37.22 -18.51
N THR A 37 -42.32 -37.89 -17.78
CA THR A 37 -41.85 -39.26 -18.11
C THR A 37 -43.00 -40.26 -17.84
N PRO A 38 -43.11 -41.43 -18.53
CA PRO A 38 -42.09 -42.49 -18.42
C PRO A 38 -41.97 -43.50 -19.61
N ARG A 39 -40.80 -44.17 -19.73
CA ARG A 39 -40.68 -45.63 -19.53
C ARG A 39 -39.27 -46.16 -19.78
N THR A 40 -38.92 -47.08 -18.89
CA THR A 40 -37.75 -47.95 -18.76
C THR A 40 -37.72 -49.05 -19.83
N GLU A 41 -36.55 -49.35 -20.37
CA GLU A 41 -36.14 -50.68 -20.85
C GLU A 41 -34.60 -50.83 -20.73
N SER A 42 -34.13 -52.07 -20.64
CA SER A 42 -32.98 -52.52 -19.87
C SER A 42 -31.87 -53.21 -20.70
N ILE A 43 -30.58 -52.92 -20.39
CA ILE A 43 -29.38 -53.81 -20.38
C ILE A 43 -28.83 -54.30 -21.77
N PRO A 44 -27.51 -54.66 -22.00
CA PRO A 44 -26.28 -54.67 -21.17
C PRO A 44 -24.99 -54.01 -21.77
N ALA A 45 -23.98 -53.97 -20.89
CA ALA A 45 -22.54 -53.70 -20.99
C ALA A 45 -21.73 -54.19 -22.20
N HIS A 46 -20.62 -53.47 -22.47
CA HIS A 46 -19.35 -54.07 -22.92
C HIS A 46 -18.12 -53.26 -22.44
N ASN A 47 -17.21 -53.95 -21.75
CA ASN A 47 -15.85 -53.53 -21.42
C ASN A 47 -14.99 -53.35 -22.68
N ARG A 48 -14.02 -52.42 -22.63
CA ARG A 48 -12.64 -52.67 -23.10
C ARG A 48 -11.67 -51.59 -22.60
N GLU A 49 -10.65 -52.07 -21.90
CA GLU A 49 -9.38 -51.40 -21.60
C GLU A 49 -8.52 -51.27 -22.86
N SER A 50 -7.73 -50.19 -22.96
CA SER A 50 -6.32 -50.22 -23.40
C SER A 50 -5.66 -48.84 -23.33
N ASP A 51 -4.64 -48.74 -22.47
CA ASP A 51 -3.30 -48.14 -22.64
C ASP A 51 -3.06 -46.67 -23.12
N GLN A 52 -2.34 -45.97 -22.23
CA GLN A 52 -1.53 -44.72 -22.22
C GLN A 52 -0.64 -44.37 -23.47
N PRO A 53 0.14 -43.23 -23.53
CA PRO A 53 0.28 -42.04 -22.64
C PRO A 53 0.40 -40.66 -23.38
N THR A 54 0.73 -39.60 -22.58
CA THR A 54 1.38 -38.29 -22.88
C THR A 54 0.55 -37.09 -23.38
N ASP A 55 0.30 -36.11 -22.51
CA ASP A 55 1.06 -34.84 -22.43
C ASP A 55 0.47 -33.91 -21.34
N GLY A 56 1.29 -33.57 -20.36
CA GLY A 56 0.89 -32.77 -19.20
C GLY A 56 0.91 -31.27 -19.50
N LYS A 57 -0.24 -30.72 -19.88
CA LYS A 57 -0.58 -29.32 -19.61
C LYS A 57 -1.23 -29.25 -18.24
N ILE A 58 -0.62 -28.50 -17.32
CA ILE A 58 -1.22 -28.14 -16.04
C ILE A 58 -2.40 -27.21 -16.35
N GLN A 59 -3.59 -27.77 -16.36
CA GLN A 59 -4.84 -27.05 -16.48
C GLN A 59 -5.34 -26.79 -15.06
N CYS A 60 -5.27 -25.53 -14.63
CA CYS A 60 -5.88 -25.07 -13.38
C CYS A 60 -7.39 -25.31 -13.49
N SER A 61 -7.90 -26.32 -12.79
CA SER A 61 -9.33 -26.61 -12.72
C SER A 61 -9.98 -25.63 -11.74
N ILE A 62 -10.28 -24.43 -12.23
CA ILE A 62 -11.25 -23.55 -11.57
C ILE A 62 -12.61 -24.24 -11.71
N SER A 63 -13.15 -24.67 -10.57
CA SER A 63 -14.51 -25.16 -10.46
C SER A 63 -15.48 -24.01 -10.75
N SER A 64 -15.83 -23.84 -12.02
CA SER A 64 -16.93 -22.98 -12.46
C SER A 64 -18.26 -23.62 -12.03
N ASN A 65 -18.75 -23.29 -10.82
CA ASN A 65 -20.16 -23.38 -10.40
C ASN A 65 -20.37 -22.96 -8.92
N ALA A 66 -19.84 -21.80 -8.54
CA ALA A 66 -20.34 -21.08 -7.37
C ALA A 66 -20.43 -19.60 -7.76
N THR A 67 -21.61 -19.13 -8.15
CA THR A 67 -21.91 -17.70 -8.01
C THR A 67 -21.81 -17.40 -6.52
N SER A 68 -20.80 -16.65 -6.07
CA SER A 68 -20.71 -16.32 -4.65
C SER A 68 -21.96 -15.53 -4.26
N SER A 69 -22.78 -16.12 -3.41
CA SER A 69 -23.96 -15.43 -2.89
C SER A 69 -23.49 -14.24 -2.07
N CYS A 70 -24.09 -13.07 -2.26
CA CYS A 70 -23.81 -11.87 -1.46
C CYS A 70 -23.80 -12.21 0.04
N PRO A 71 -22.70 -11.91 0.77
CA PRO A 71 -22.63 -12.12 2.20
C PRO A 71 -23.75 -11.41 2.96
N GLU A 72 -24.37 -12.11 3.92
CA GLU A 72 -25.47 -11.56 4.73
C GLU A 72 -25.06 -10.28 5.48
N SER A 73 -23.81 -10.22 5.92
CA SER A 73 -23.19 -9.04 6.53
C SER A 73 -23.35 -7.78 5.67
N MET A 74 -23.06 -7.87 4.36
CA MET A 74 -23.23 -6.76 3.41
C MET A 74 -24.69 -6.33 3.28
N LEU A 75 -25.62 -7.30 3.25
CA LEU A 75 -27.06 -7.01 3.18
C LEU A 75 -27.58 -6.30 4.44
N THR A 76 -26.92 -6.47 5.59
CA THR A 76 -27.34 -5.89 6.88
C THR A 76 -26.72 -4.53 7.20
N LEU A 77 -25.87 -3.98 6.33
CA LEU A 77 -25.27 -2.66 6.52
C LEU A 77 -26.34 -1.56 6.55
N ARG A 78 -26.44 -0.86 7.68
CA ARG A 78 -27.38 0.24 7.92
C ARG A 78 -26.69 1.38 8.67
N ALA A 79 -26.89 2.62 8.22
CA ALA A 79 -26.38 3.83 8.88
C ALA A 79 -26.93 4.06 10.30
N SER A 80 -28.03 3.38 10.67
CA SER A 80 -28.56 3.38 12.04
C SER A 80 -27.74 2.54 13.02
N ARG A 81 -26.75 1.78 12.54
CA ARG A 81 -25.81 1.01 13.37
C ARG A 81 -24.47 1.75 13.49
N GLN A 82 -23.69 1.38 14.50
CA GLN A 82 -22.32 1.86 14.67
C GLN A 82 -21.33 0.85 14.08
N TYR A 83 -20.32 1.35 13.37
CA TYR A 83 -19.25 0.53 12.80
C TYR A 83 -17.88 0.99 13.32
N PRO A 84 -16.96 0.06 13.62
CA PRO A 84 -17.16 -1.39 13.59
C PRO A 84 -18.09 -1.88 14.71
N GLU A 85 -18.75 -3.02 14.50
CA GLU A 85 -19.60 -3.62 15.54
C GLU A 85 -18.80 -3.93 16.80
N LYS A 86 -19.29 -3.54 17.98
CA LYS A 86 -18.57 -3.75 19.25
C LYS A 86 -18.61 -5.22 19.67
N HIS A 87 -17.59 -5.67 20.41
CA HIS A 87 -17.50 -7.01 20.99
C HIS A 87 -17.42 -8.18 19.99
N VAL A 88 -17.07 -7.93 18.73
CA VAL A 88 -16.69 -8.96 17.76
C VAL A 88 -15.22 -9.31 17.95
N LYS A 89 -14.91 -10.62 18.06
CA LYS A 89 -13.54 -11.13 18.17
C LYS A 89 -12.75 -10.87 16.89
N GLY A 90 -11.46 -10.56 17.00
CA GLY A 90 -10.60 -10.30 15.84
C GLY A 90 -10.51 -11.51 14.89
N SER A 91 -10.46 -12.72 15.44
CA SER A 91 -10.53 -13.97 14.65
C SER A 91 -11.80 -14.07 13.78
N ALA A 92 -12.95 -13.62 14.28
CA ALA A 92 -14.19 -13.59 13.51
C ALA A 92 -14.17 -12.50 12.43
N ARG A 93 -13.53 -11.36 12.71
CA ARG A 93 -13.34 -10.29 11.72
C ARG A 93 -12.44 -10.72 10.58
N LEU A 94 -11.34 -11.44 10.86
CA LEU A 94 -10.48 -12.00 9.81
C LEU A 94 -11.24 -12.94 8.88
N ALA A 95 -12.07 -13.82 9.45
CA ALA A 95 -12.90 -14.72 8.64
C ALA A 95 -13.93 -13.95 7.78
N GLU A 96 -14.45 -12.82 8.27
CA GLU A 96 -15.38 -11.99 7.51
C GLU A 96 -14.66 -11.17 6.42
N LEU A 97 -13.45 -10.70 6.72
CA LEU A 97 -12.58 -10.01 5.77
C LEU A 97 -12.19 -10.94 4.62
N GLU A 98 -11.83 -12.19 4.91
CA GLU A 98 -11.49 -13.20 3.88
C GLU A 98 -12.67 -13.45 2.92
N LYS A 99 -13.90 -13.58 3.44
CA LYS A 99 -15.10 -13.69 2.60
C LYS A 99 -15.32 -12.44 1.76
N SER A 100 -15.09 -11.26 2.35
CA SER A 100 -15.27 -9.98 1.67
C SER A 100 -14.25 -9.81 0.53
N PHE A 101 -13.00 -10.22 0.72
CA PHE A 101 -11.98 -10.25 -0.34
C PHE A 101 -12.37 -11.17 -1.50
N HIS A 102 -12.86 -12.38 -1.21
CA HIS A 102 -13.36 -13.28 -2.25
C HIS A 102 -14.54 -12.66 -3.01
N TYR A 103 -15.47 -12.01 -2.30
CA TYR A 103 -16.61 -11.36 -2.95
C TYR A 103 -16.19 -10.18 -3.84
N VAL A 104 -15.26 -9.33 -3.37
CA VAL A 104 -14.74 -8.18 -4.14
C VAL A 104 -13.95 -8.63 -5.37
N ALA A 105 -13.22 -9.73 -5.30
CA ALA A 105 -12.54 -10.29 -6.47
C ALA A 105 -13.52 -10.64 -7.62
N GLU A 106 -14.77 -11.00 -7.29
CA GLU A 106 -15.83 -11.27 -8.28
C GLU A 106 -16.74 -10.04 -8.54
N ASN A 107 -16.81 -9.10 -7.61
CA ASN A 107 -17.73 -7.95 -7.62
C ASN A 107 -17.01 -6.67 -7.19
N PRO A 108 -16.00 -6.20 -7.95
CA PRO A 108 -15.07 -5.16 -7.50
C PRO A 108 -15.71 -3.79 -7.27
N TYR A 109 -16.79 -3.49 -7.98
CA TYR A 109 -17.50 -2.20 -7.89
C TYR A 109 -18.60 -2.19 -6.81
N SER A 110 -18.61 -3.18 -5.91
CA SER A 110 -19.59 -3.26 -4.82
C SER A 110 -19.25 -2.32 -3.67
N ILE A 111 -19.91 -1.15 -3.63
CA ILE A 111 -19.84 -0.19 -2.51
C ILE A 111 -20.01 -0.86 -1.13
N PRO A 112 -21.07 -1.66 -0.86
CA PRO A 112 -21.23 -2.28 0.46
C PRO A 112 -20.12 -3.27 0.82
N ALA A 113 -19.47 -3.88 -0.17
CA ALA A 113 -18.34 -4.75 0.10
C ALA A 113 -17.13 -3.95 0.61
N HIS A 114 -16.80 -2.84 -0.05
CA HIS A 114 -15.74 -1.93 0.40
C HIS A 114 -16.05 -1.29 1.76
N VAL A 115 -17.32 -0.95 2.03
CA VAL A 115 -17.77 -0.47 3.35
C VAL A 115 -17.58 -1.53 4.44
N LEU A 116 -17.91 -2.79 4.15
CA LEU A 116 -17.72 -3.88 5.09
C LEU A 116 -16.22 -4.13 5.37
N ILE A 117 -15.40 -4.16 4.33
CA ILE A 117 -13.93 -4.27 4.46
C ILE A 117 -13.39 -3.14 5.33
N ALA A 118 -13.81 -1.89 5.09
CA ALA A 118 -13.39 -0.75 5.88
C ALA A 118 -13.79 -0.88 7.36
N SER A 119 -15.01 -1.35 7.63
CA SER A 119 -15.47 -1.66 8.98
C SER A 119 -14.60 -2.74 9.64
N GLU A 120 -14.32 -3.84 8.96
CA GLU A 120 -13.54 -4.94 9.54
C GLU A 120 -12.07 -4.56 9.76
N TYR A 121 -11.44 -3.83 8.85
CA TYR A 121 -10.10 -3.27 9.07
C TYR A 121 -10.05 -2.36 10.30
N LEU A 122 -11.03 -1.46 10.44
CA LEU A 122 -11.10 -0.57 11.60
C LEU A 122 -11.33 -1.36 12.89
N GLY A 123 -12.15 -2.41 12.85
CA GLY A 123 -12.41 -3.33 13.96
C GLY A 123 -11.21 -4.18 14.37
N LEU A 124 -10.30 -4.46 13.44
CA LEU A 124 -9.00 -5.12 13.67
C LEU A 124 -7.90 -4.13 14.12
N GLY A 125 -8.21 -2.84 14.20
CA GLY A 125 -7.25 -1.80 14.58
C GLY A 125 -6.28 -1.42 13.48
N TYR A 126 -6.71 -1.46 12.22
CA TYR A 126 -5.99 -0.95 11.04
C TYR A 126 -6.72 0.25 10.42
N PRO A 127 -6.71 1.42 11.09
CA PRO A 127 -7.39 2.61 10.57
C PRO A 127 -6.78 3.11 9.25
N ASP A 128 -5.49 2.85 9.01
CA ASP A 128 -4.82 3.13 7.75
C ASP A 128 -5.49 2.40 6.59
N LEU A 129 -5.73 1.10 6.74
CA LEU A 129 -6.37 0.27 5.72
C LEU A 129 -7.87 0.57 5.60
N ALA A 130 -8.53 0.81 6.73
CA ALA A 130 -9.94 1.21 6.75
C ALA A 130 -10.18 2.50 5.96
N SER A 131 -9.26 3.47 6.07
CA SER A 131 -9.35 4.71 5.30
C SER A 131 -9.26 4.47 3.79
N GLY A 132 -8.43 3.52 3.35
CA GLY A 132 -8.32 3.11 1.95
C GLY A 132 -9.59 2.48 1.40
N ALA A 133 -10.12 1.47 2.10
CA ALA A 133 -11.34 0.77 1.67
C ALA A 133 -12.56 1.72 1.69
N ALA A 134 -12.67 2.58 2.70
CA ALA A 134 -13.75 3.58 2.74
C ALA A 134 -13.58 4.64 1.64
N TYR A 135 -12.35 4.98 1.25
CA TYR A 135 -12.10 5.88 0.13
C TYR A 135 -12.47 5.25 -1.21
N LYS A 136 -12.15 3.97 -1.45
CA LYS A 136 -12.66 3.23 -2.64
C LYS A 136 -14.19 3.23 -2.68
N ALA A 137 -14.85 2.99 -1.55
CA ALA A 137 -16.31 3.08 -1.47
C ALA A 137 -16.84 4.49 -1.79
N LEU A 138 -16.14 5.54 -1.37
CA LEU A 138 -16.49 6.92 -1.69
C LEU A 138 -16.35 7.21 -3.18
N LEU A 139 -15.24 6.81 -3.82
CA LEU A 139 -15.03 6.98 -5.26
C LEU A 139 -16.14 6.32 -6.09
N LEU A 140 -16.52 5.08 -5.73
CA LEU A 140 -17.67 4.41 -6.37
C LEU A 140 -19.00 5.11 -6.09
N SER A 141 -19.14 5.75 -4.94
CA SER A 141 -20.33 6.57 -4.62
C SER A 141 -20.39 7.82 -5.49
N ASP A 142 -19.24 8.47 -5.73
CA ASP A 142 -19.12 9.63 -6.62
C ASP A 142 -19.41 9.22 -8.08
N ALA A 143 -18.93 8.05 -8.52
CA ALA A 143 -19.23 7.47 -9.83
C ALA A 143 -20.73 7.25 -10.05
N LEU A 144 -21.50 6.90 -9.02
CA LEU A 144 -22.97 6.79 -9.11
C LEU A 144 -23.67 8.14 -9.31
N GLU A 145 -23.09 9.24 -8.84
CA GLU A 145 -23.70 10.56 -8.94
C GLU A 145 -23.40 11.28 -10.27
N ASN A 146 -22.40 10.82 -11.02
CA ASN A 146 -21.97 11.41 -12.29
C ASN A 146 -21.95 10.37 -13.42
N ASP A 147 -22.88 10.48 -14.37
CA ASP A 147 -23.04 9.57 -15.51
C ASP A 147 -21.88 9.62 -16.52
N ALA A 148 -20.98 10.61 -16.39
CA ALA A 148 -19.76 10.71 -17.19
C ALA A 148 -18.54 10.01 -16.56
N GLU A 149 -18.64 9.48 -15.34
CA GLU A 149 -17.55 8.72 -14.70
C GLU A 149 -17.39 7.33 -15.32
N GLU A 150 -16.16 6.86 -15.39
CA GLU A 150 -15.79 5.62 -16.07
C GLU A 150 -16.50 4.39 -15.51
N TYR A 151 -16.68 4.32 -14.19
CA TYR A 151 -17.22 3.15 -13.48
C TYR A 151 -18.72 3.29 -13.12
N HIS A 152 -19.44 4.24 -13.72
CA HIS A 152 -20.83 4.53 -13.39
C HIS A 152 -21.73 3.30 -13.55
N ASP A 153 -21.68 2.65 -14.72
CA ASP A 153 -22.56 1.55 -15.07
C ASP A 153 -22.28 0.31 -14.20
N GLU A 154 -21.01 0.00 -13.96
CA GLU A 154 -20.57 -1.11 -13.14
C GLU A 154 -20.97 -0.94 -11.67
N ALA A 155 -20.78 0.26 -11.12
CA ALA A 155 -21.22 0.58 -9.76
C ALA A 155 -22.76 0.51 -9.63
N CYS A 156 -23.49 1.00 -10.63
CA CYS A 156 -24.95 0.95 -10.69
C CYS A 156 -25.46 -0.50 -10.66
N GLU A 157 -24.93 -1.37 -11.53
CA GLU A 157 -25.36 -2.76 -11.60
C GLU A 157 -24.95 -3.56 -10.35
N ALA A 158 -23.76 -3.30 -9.78
CA ALA A 158 -23.33 -3.91 -8.53
C ALA A 158 -24.28 -3.55 -7.37
N LEU A 159 -24.58 -2.25 -7.19
CA LEU A 159 -25.47 -1.80 -6.13
C LEU A 159 -26.91 -2.27 -6.34
N LYS A 160 -27.41 -2.25 -7.58
CA LYS A 160 -28.71 -2.80 -7.94
C LYS A 160 -28.85 -4.26 -7.54
N THR A 161 -27.83 -5.08 -7.79
CA THR A 161 -27.83 -6.50 -7.40
C THR A 161 -27.99 -6.66 -5.88
N ILE A 162 -27.30 -5.82 -5.09
CA ILE A 162 -27.43 -5.80 -3.64
C ILE A 162 -28.84 -5.40 -3.21
N ILE A 163 -29.40 -4.34 -3.80
CA ILE A 163 -30.74 -3.84 -3.50
C ILE A 163 -31.80 -4.90 -3.82
N GLN A 164 -31.66 -5.62 -4.92
CA GLN A 164 -32.58 -6.71 -5.29
C GLN A 164 -32.56 -7.87 -4.28
N GLY A 165 -31.45 -8.07 -3.56
CA GLY A 165 -31.34 -9.02 -2.46
C GLY A 165 -32.01 -8.57 -1.15
N GLN A 166 -32.48 -7.31 -1.06
CA GLN A 166 -33.09 -6.77 0.15
C GLN A 166 -34.58 -7.12 0.27
N PRO A 167 -35.13 -7.20 1.50
CA PRO A 167 -36.56 -7.40 1.71
C PRO A 167 -37.41 -6.31 1.04
N LEU A 168 -38.47 -6.71 0.34
CA LEU A 168 -39.33 -5.79 -0.41
C LEU A 168 -39.98 -4.73 0.49
N GLU A 169 -40.35 -5.08 1.72
CA GLU A 169 -40.94 -4.12 2.65
C GLU A 169 -39.99 -2.96 2.98
N GLU A 170 -38.69 -3.24 3.07
CA GLU A 170 -37.67 -2.24 3.38
C GLU A 170 -37.41 -1.30 2.20
N ARG A 171 -37.30 -1.87 1.00
CA ARG A 171 -37.21 -1.13 -0.28
C ARG A 171 -38.36 -0.14 -0.44
N ILE A 172 -39.60 -0.60 -0.22
CA ILE A 172 -40.80 0.26 -0.30
C ILE A 172 -40.78 1.35 0.79
N LYS A 173 -40.31 1.03 2.00
CA LYS A 173 -40.27 1.97 3.13
C LYS A 173 -39.38 3.17 2.82
N ILE A 174 -38.19 2.95 2.24
CA ILE A 174 -37.25 4.03 1.91
C ILE A 174 -37.85 4.97 0.86
N ILE A 175 -38.44 4.41 -0.20
CA ILE A 175 -39.09 5.21 -1.26
C ILE A 175 -40.21 6.07 -0.68
N ARG A 176 -41.06 5.50 0.18
CA ARG A 176 -42.14 6.25 0.84
C ARG A 176 -41.61 7.37 1.74
N GLN A 177 -40.58 7.11 2.52
CA GLN A 177 -39.97 8.12 3.39
C GLN A 177 -39.38 9.29 2.58
N ALA A 178 -38.74 9.01 1.44
CA ALA A 178 -38.23 10.04 0.55
C ALA A 178 -39.36 10.90 -0.05
N MET A 179 -40.47 10.26 -0.45
CA MET A 179 -41.67 10.95 -0.94
C MET A 179 -42.29 11.85 0.15
N ASP A 180 -42.42 11.35 1.38
CA ASP A 180 -43.01 12.08 2.51
C ASP A 180 -42.14 13.28 2.93
N ALA A 181 -40.81 13.17 2.78
CA ALA A 181 -39.86 14.24 3.07
C ALA A 181 -39.79 15.35 1.99
N GLY A 182 -40.49 15.18 0.85
CA GLY A 182 -40.53 16.19 -0.21
C GLY A 182 -39.19 16.41 -0.93
N ILE A 183 -38.29 15.42 -0.92
CA ILE A 183 -36.98 15.49 -1.56
C ILE A 183 -37.18 15.59 -3.08
N GLN A 184 -36.90 16.76 -3.67
CA GLN A 184 -36.92 16.98 -5.13
C GLN A 184 -35.56 16.61 -5.74
N ASN A 185 -35.61 15.86 -6.84
CA ASN A 185 -34.46 15.33 -7.58
C ASN A 185 -33.38 16.40 -7.85
N GLY A 186 -32.14 16.13 -7.44
CA GLY A 186 -30.97 16.71 -8.09
C GLY A 186 -30.85 16.09 -9.48
N GLY A 187 -30.83 16.92 -10.52
CA GLY A 187 -30.71 16.62 -11.96
C GLY A 187 -30.63 15.16 -12.39
N VAL A 188 -31.71 14.61 -12.95
CA VAL A 188 -31.71 13.33 -13.68
C VAL A 188 -31.93 13.63 -15.16
N SER A 189 -31.03 13.16 -16.02
CA SER A 189 -31.14 13.23 -17.49
C SER A 189 -32.32 12.37 -17.99
N PRO A 190 -33.11 12.82 -18.99
CA PRO A 190 -34.38 12.20 -19.37
C PRO A 190 -34.29 10.87 -20.15
N GLU A 191 -33.12 10.21 -20.22
CA GLU A 191 -32.89 9.02 -21.07
C GLU A 191 -32.68 7.68 -20.34
N LEU A 192 -32.75 7.61 -19.00
CA LEU A 192 -32.58 6.37 -18.20
C LEU A 192 -33.90 5.90 -17.54
N ASP A 193 -34.00 4.61 -17.16
CA ASP A 193 -35.23 3.99 -16.61
C ASP A 193 -35.61 4.60 -15.24
N PRO A 194 -36.64 5.48 -15.15
CA PRO A 194 -36.76 6.44 -14.05
C PRO A 194 -37.09 5.85 -12.66
N ALA A 195 -37.36 4.55 -12.55
CA ALA A 195 -37.78 3.92 -11.29
C ALA A 195 -36.63 3.23 -10.53
N LEU A 196 -35.62 2.74 -11.25
CA LEU A 196 -34.53 1.98 -10.66
C LEU A 196 -33.41 2.89 -10.14
N ASP A 197 -33.13 3.97 -10.86
CA ASP A 197 -32.08 4.94 -10.52
C ASP A 197 -32.40 5.67 -9.21
N ILE A 198 -33.69 5.94 -8.96
CA ILE A 198 -34.16 6.53 -7.69
C ILE A 198 -33.86 5.60 -6.51
N GLU A 199 -34.05 4.29 -6.68
CA GLU A 199 -33.81 3.33 -5.61
C GLU A 199 -32.32 3.24 -5.27
N ILE A 200 -31.44 3.25 -6.28
CA ILE A 200 -29.98 3.28 -6.13
C ILE A 200 -29.55 4.52 -5.35
N THR A 201 -29.94 5.72 -5.80
CA THR A 201 -29.59 6.99 -5.13
C THR A 201 -30.08 7.03 -3.69
N LEU A 202 -31.33 6.62 -3.43
CA LEU A 202 -31.89 6.62 -2.09
C LEU A 202 -31.18 5.61 -1.19
N TRP A 203 -30.89 4.42 -1.69
CA TRP A 203 -30.23 3.38 -0.92
C TRP A 203 -28.80 3.79 -0.52
N LEU A 204 -28.04 4.34 -1.48
CA LEU A 204 -26.72 4.92 -1.23
C LEU A 204 -26.76 5.97 -0.12
N LYS A 205 -27.65 6.97 -0.25
CA LYS A 205 -27.75 8.10 0.69
C LYS A 205 -28.27 7.70 2.05
N VAL A 206 -29.21 6.75 2.13
CA VAL A 206 -29.82 6.33 3.40
C VAL A 206 -28.95 5.34 4.17
N HIS A 207 -28.17 4.50 3.48
CA HIS A 207 -27.45 3.40 4.13
C HIS A 207 -25.94 3.49 4.09
N TYR A 208 -25.31 3.86 2.99
CA TYR A 208 -23.87 3.65 2.82
C TYR A 208 -23.06 4.93 2.96
N LEU A 209 -23.48 6.04 2.34
CA LEU A 209 -22.68 7.26 2.29
C LEU A 209 -22.40 7.84 3.70
N LEU A 210 -23.37 7.80 4.61
CA LEU A 210 -23.15 8.17 6.01
C LEU A 210 -22.17 7.24 6.74
N ILE A 211 -22.21 5.93 6.48
CA ILE A 211 -21.24 4.98 7.04
C ILE A 211 -19.83 5.30 6.55
N ILE A 212 -19.68 5.57 5.25
CA ILE A 212 -18.41 5.91 4.60
C ILE A 212 -17.77 7.13 5.28
N TYR A 213 -18.51 8.23 5.43
CA TYR A 213 -17.98 9.43 6.09
C TYR A 213 -17.62 9.20 7.56
N ARG A 214 -18.41 8.43 8.32
CA ARG A 214 -18.10 8.10 9.71
C ARG A 214 -16.82 7.27 9.82
N ILE A 215 -16.65 6.25 8.98
CA ILE A 215 -15.45 5.40 8.96
C ILE A 215 -14.23 6.22 8.51
N LEU A 216 -14.33 7.03 7.44
CA LEU A 216 -13.23 7.88 6.97
C LEU A 216 -12.77 8.86 8.07
N ALA A 217 -13.69 9.64 8.63
CA ALA A 217 -13.35 10.64 9.65
C ALA A 217 -12.70 9.99 10.89
N ARG A 218 -13.25 8.86 11.37
CA ARG A 218 -12.70 8.12 12.51
C ARG A 218 -11.32 7.53 12.20
N SER A 219 -11.17 6.87 11.05
CA SER A 219 -9.92 6.24 10.65
C SER A 219 -8.79 7.27 10.53
N LEU A 220 -9.07 8.40 9.88
CA LEU A 220 -8.10 9.48 9.70
C LEU A 220 -7.73 10.17 11.02
N LEU A 221 -8.68 10.31 11.96
CA LEU A 221 -8.40 10.74 13.33
C LEU A 221 -7.40 9.80 14.02
N LEU A 222 -7.61 8.48 13.93
CA LEU A 222 -6.73 7.48 14.54
C LEU A 222 -5.34 7.44 13.90
N CYS A 223 -5.24 7.76 12.60
CA CYS A 223 -4.00 7.95 11.86
C CYS A 223 -3.34 9.32 12.08
N SER A 224 -3.91 10.20 12.92
CA SER A 224 -3.44 11.57 13.17
C SER A 224 -3.43 12.47 11.92
N CYS A 225 -4.23 12.14 10.91
CA CYS A 225 -4.46 12.95 9.71
C CYS A 225 -5.57 13.98 9.97
N TYR A 226 -5.37 14.91 10.90
CA TYR A 226 -6.44 15.73 11.49
C TYR A 226 -7.09 16.68 10.50
N ARG A 227 -6.31 17.30 9.61
CA ARG A 227 -6.84 18.19 8.57
C ARG A 227 -7.79 17.43 7.64
N THR A 228 -7.34 16.29 7.11
CA THR A 228 -8.14 15.49 6.19
C THR A 228 -9.35 14.85 6.90
N ALA A 229 -9.19 14.38 8.14
CA ALA A 229 -10.29 13.90 8.98
C ALA A 229 -11.39 14.96 9.16
N HIS A 230 -11.00 16.22 9.44
CA HIS A 230 -11.95 17.32 9.60
C HIS A 230 -12.67 17.66 8.30
N SER A 231 -11.97 17.65 7.16
CA SER A 231 -12.58 17.88 5.85
C SER A 231 -13.69 16.87 5.56
N TYR A 232 -13.41 15.56 5.73
CA TYR A 232 -14.43 14.52 5.51
C TYR A 232 -15.56 14.57 6.54
N ALA A 233 -15.28 14.89 7.80
CA ALA A 233 -16.33 15.10 8.80
C ALA A 233 -17.24 16.29 8.42
N GLN A 234 -16.68 17.39 7.90
CA GLN A 234 -17.44 18.54 7.42
C GLN A 234 -18.28 18.22 6.18
N GLN A 235 -17.71 17.48 5.22
CA GLN A 235 -18.44 17.05 4.02
C GLN A 235 -19.62 16.15 4.42
N GLY A 236 -19.42 15.16 5.28
CA GLY A 236 -20.48 14.32 5.80
C GLY A 236 -21.57 15.13 6.52
N LEU A 237 -21.20 16.07 7.38
CA LEU A 237 -22.16 16.95 8.06
C LEU A 237 -22.88 17.92 7.12
N SER A 238 -22.34 18.21 5.93
CA SER A 238 -23.06 19.02 4.93
C SER A 238 -24.25 18.25 4.33
N LEU A 239 -24.17 16.92 4.29
CA LEU A 239 -25.22 16.02 3.80
C LEU A 239 -26.13 15.51 4.94
N TYR A 240 -25.56 15.36 6.14
CA TYR A 240 -26.20 14.80 7.33
C TYR A 240 -26.02 15.73 8.53
N SER A 241 -26.66 16.91 8.50
CA SER A 241 -26.45 17.99 9.49
C SER A 241 -26.70 17.59 10.94
N ASP A 242 -27.61 16.65 11.15
CA ASP A 242 -28.09 16.23 12.47
C ASP A 242 -27.37 14.95 12.96
N ASP A 243 -26.33 14.50 12.24
CA ASP A 243 -25.60 13.30 12.63
C ASP A 243 -24.74 13.53 13.89
N GLU A 244 -25.13 12.87 14.98
CA GLU A 244 -24.46 12.99 16.28
C GLU A 244 -23.04 12.40 16.24
N GLU A 245 -22.83 11.30 15.50
CA GLU A 245 -21.53 10.61 15.45
C GLU A 245 -20.49 11.43 14.69
N LEU A 246 -20.82 11.96 13.52
CA LEU A 246 -19.94 12.89 12.79
C LEU A 246 -19.69 14.18 13.56
N SER A 247 -20.70 14.69 14.26
CA SER A 247 -20.56 15.89 15.11
C SER A 247 -19.58 15.66 16.25
N ASP A 248 -19.68 14.51 16.93
CA ASP A 248 -18.77 14.08 17.98
C ASP A 248 -17.35 13.84 17.45
N LEU A 249 -17.20 13.14 16.32
CA LEU A 249 -15.89 12.95 15.66
C LEU A 249 -15.23 14.30 15.32
N ARG A 250 -15.97 15.24 14.74
CA ARG A 250 -15.47 16.60 14.44
C ARG A 250 -14.99 17.31 15.71
N GLN A 251 -15.71 17.18 16.83
CA GLN A 251 -15.31 17.76 18.11
C GLN A 251 -14.07 17.08 18.69
N LYS A 252 -13.96 15.75 18.59
CA LYS A 252 -12.78 14.99 19.02
C LYS A 252 -11.53 15.36 18.22
N ILE A 253 -11.64 15.50 16.90
CA ILE A 253 -10.54 15.96 16.03
C ILE A 253 -10.04 17.34 16.50
N ARG A 254 -10.94 18.30 16.72
CA ARG A 254 -10.58 19.64 17.24
C ARG A 254 -9.90 19.56 18.60
N SER A 255 -10.46 18.75 19.51
CA SER A 255 -9.92 18.58 20.85
C SER A 255 -8.50 18.01 20.84
N GLU A 256 -8.20 17.06 19.95
CA GLU A 256 -6.86 16.50 19.79
C GLU A 256 -5.86 17.51 19.21
N VAL A 257 -6.27 18.30 18.21
CA VAL A 257 -5.43 19.38 17.66
C VAL A 257 -5.11 20.42 18.73
N THR A 258 -6.12 20.87 19.48
CA THR A 258 -5.94 21.83 20.57
C THR A 258 -5.05 21.27 21.68
N ARG A 259 -5.16 19.96 21.98
CA ARG A 259 -4.31 19.29 22.99
C ARG A 259 -2.85 19.20 22.56
N LEU A 260 -2.57 18.91 21.29
CA LEU A 260 -1.21 18.67 20.78
C LEU A 260 -0.49 19.95 20.33
N HIS A 261 -1.22 20.91 19.77
CA HIS A 261 -0.67 22.10 19.11
C HIS A 261 -1.13 23.42 19.73
N GLY A 262 -2.02 23.37 20.73
CA GLY A 262 -2.57 24.53 21.41
C GLY A 262 -3.78 25.15 20.70
N ALA A 263 -4.59 25.91 21.45
CA ALA A 263 -5.85 26.47 20.98
C ALA A 263 -5.72 27.47 19.82
N GLN A 264 -4.52 28.01 19.57
CA GLN A 264 -4.28 28.96 18.48
C GLN A 264 -4.40 28.32 17.09
N LEU A 265 -4.13 27.02 16.97
CA LEU A 265 -4.23 26.32 15.69
C LEU A 265 -5.69 25.97 15.33
N GLU A 266 -6.61 25.97 16.30
CA GLU A 266 -8.01 25.54 16.13
C GLU A 266 -8.75 26.39 15.08
N ASP A 267 -8.38 27.67 14.96
CA ASP A 267 -9.00 28.62 14.02
C ASP A 267 -8.53 28.45 12.57
N SER A 268 -7.48 27.64 12.31
CA SER A 268 -6.87 27.44 11.00
C SER A 268 -6.81 25.95 10.59
N PRO A 269 -7.95 25.29 10.24
CA PRO A 269 -7.97 23.87 9.86
C PRO A 269 -6.99 23.46 8.75
N ASN A 270 -6.66 24.37 7.84
CA ASN A 270 -5.71 24.10 6.75
C ASN A 270 -4.26 23.89 7.23
N GLU A 271 -3.93 24.41 8.41
CA GLU A 271 -2.60 24.31 9.03
C GLU A 271 -2.50 23.10 9.97
N TRP A 272 -3.59 22.34 10.15
CA TRP A 272 -3.56 21.17 11.03
C TRP A 272 -2.62 20.09 10.49
N PRO A 273 -1.94 19.34 11.38
CA PRO A 273 -1.15 18.19 10.97
C PRO A 273 -1.99 17.18 10.21
N ASP A 274 -1.36 16.54 9.24
CA ASP A 274 -2.02 15.61 8.32
C ASP A 274 -1.15 14.39 8.03
N HIS A 275 -0.39 13.99 9.04
CA HIS A 275 0.53 12.87 9.00
C HIS A 275 0.66 12.28 10.41
N GLY A 276 0.93 10.99 10.48
CA GLY A 276 1.10 10.28 11.73
C GLY A 276 1.94 9.02 11.56
N LEU A 277 1.84 8.15 12.55
CA LEU A 277 2.45 6.83 12.53
C LEU A 277 1.34 5.77 12.64
N VAL A 278 1.46 4.71 11.87
CA VAL A 278 0.58 3.53 11.86
C VAL A 278 1.39 2.27 12.13
N ARG A 279 0.71 1.14 12.26
CA ARG A 279 1.35 -0.15 12.53
C ARG A 279 2.27 -0.54 11.37
N ARG A 280 3.46 -1.05 11.70
CA ARG A 280 4.44 -1.57 10.74
C ARG A 280 4.64 -3.04 11.03
N GLU A 281 3.78 -3.90 10.50
CA GLU A 281 3.76 -5.32 10.85
C GLU A 281 3.40 -6.18 9.64
N LEU A 282 3.62 -7.49 9.78
CA LEU A 282 3.14 -8.46 8.81
C LEU A 282 1.63 -8.65 9.01
N TYR A 283 0.85 -8.19 8.04
CA TYR A 283 -0.61 -8.32 8.06
C TYR A 283 -1.02 -9.81 8.05
N PRO A 284 -2.06 -10.23 8.81
CA PRO A 284 -2.45 -11.65 8.93
C PRO A 284 -2.82 -12.35 7.62
N TRP A 285 -3.25 -11.59 6.61
CA TRP A 285 -3.61 -12.08 5.28
C TRP A 285 -2.48 -11.88 4.25
N ASN A 286 -1.31 -11.37 4.64
CA ASN A 286 -0.16 -11.29 3.74
C ASN A 286 0.53 -12.66 3.68
N ASP A 287 0.25 -13.41 2.62
CA ASP A 287 0.82 -14.73 2.33
C ASP A 287 2.06 -14.66 1.42
N ARG A 288 2.55 -13.45 1.09
CA ARG A 288 3.65 -13.23 0.13
C ARG A 288 4.99 -12.91 0.75
N GLU A 289 5.02 -12.49 2.01
CA GLU A 289 6.28 -12.22 2.71
C GLU A 289 7.10 -13.51 2.81
N PRO A 290 8.35 -13.54 2.29
CA PRO A 290 9.14 -14.77 2.27
C PRO A 290 9.73 -15.11 3.64
N ASP A 291 9.99 -16.40 3.86
CA ASP A 291 10.91 -16.83 4.91
C ASP A 291 12.35 -16.66 4.40
N ARG A 292 12.92 -15.48 4.67
CA ARG A 292 14.26 -15.10 4.24
C ARG A 292 15.36 -16.06 4.71
N ILE A 293 15.14 -16.82 5.77
CA ILE A 293 16.10 -17.81 6.29
C ILE A 293 15.96 -19.14 5.54
N ALA A 294 14.72 -19.57 5.30
CA ALA A 294 14.46 -20.76 4.50
C ALA A 294 14.85 -20.58 3.02
N ASP A 295 14.74 -19.37 2.50
CA ASP A 295 15.00 -19.02 1.09
C ASP A 295 16.46 -18.59 0.81
N LEU A 296 17.41 -18.96 1.68
CA LEU A 296 18.82 -18.59 1.56
C LEU A 296 19.46 -19.03 0.23
N ASP A 297 19.07 -20.18 -0.32
CA ASP A 297 19.60 -20.66 -1.60
C ASP A 297 19.18 -19.72 -2.74
N GLN A 298 17.93 -19.27 -2.75
CA GLN A 298 17.40 -18.32 -3.73
C GLN A 298 18.08 -16.96 -3.60
N ILE A 299 18.24 -16.47 -2.37
CA ILE A 299 18.94 -15.20 -2.11
C ILE A 299 20.40 -15.30 -2.55
N ASN A 300 21.06 -16.44 -2.34
CA ASN A 300 22.43 -16.65 -2.80
C ASN A 300 22.56 -16.76 -4.33
N MET A 301 21.52 -17.21 -5.03
CA MET A 301 21.49 -17.11 -6.50
C MET A 301 21.52 -15.64 -6.93
N LEU A 302 20.68 -14.79 -6.32
CA LEU A 302 20.68 -13.34 -6.59
C LEU A 302 22.01 -12.67 -6.22
N MET A 303 22.63 -13.06 -5.10
CA MET A 303 23.95 -12.55 -4.70
C MET A 303 25.03 -12.89 -5.73
N ASN A 304 24.96 -14.08 -6.36
CA ASN A 304 25.94 -14.47 -7.38
C ASN A 304 25.84 -13.63 -8.66
N ASP A 305 24.70 -13.00 -8.94
CA ASP A 305 24.55 -12.11 -10.10
C ASP A 305 25.32 -10.79 -9.92
N VAL A 306 25.57 -10.39 -8.67
CA VAL A 306 26.25 -9.13 -8.32
C VAL A 306 27.65 -9.33 -7.70
N SER A 307 27.98 -10.56 -7.28
CA SER A 307 29.29 -10.92 -6.72
C SER A 307 29.59 -12.42 -6.75
N ASP A 308 30.75 -12.79 -7.30
CA ASP A 308 31.29 -14.15 -7.23
C ASP A 308 32.04 -14.44 -5.93
N LYS A 309 32.22 -13.43 -5.05
CA LYS A 309 32.99 -13.52 -3.79
C LYS A 309 32.16 -13.39 -2.53
N LEU A 310 30.88 -13.09 -2.65
CA LEU A 310 29.98 -12.93 -1.51
C LEU A 310 28.94 -14.06 -1.46
N GLU A 311 28.47 -14.32 -0.24
CA GLU A 311 27.32 -15.18 0.04
C GLU A 311 26.51 -14.58 1.18
N VAL A 312 25.23 -14.89 1.23
CA VAL A 312 24.31 -14.49 2.29
C VAL A 312 24.17 -15.66 3.26
N ARG A 313 24.26 -15.39 4.56
CA ARG A 313 24.11 -16.37 5.63
C ARG A 313 23.19 -15.82 6.72
N ALA A 314 22.60 -16.71 7.50
CA ALA A 314 21.94 -16.33 8.75
C ALA A 314 22.98 -15.96 9.81
N VAL A 315 22.71 -14.92 10.59
CA VAL A 315 23.59 -14.41 11.65
C VAL A 315 22.76 -13.96 12.86
N ASP A 316 23.26 -14.24 14.06
CA ASP A 316 22.68 -13.73 15.30
C ASP A 316 23.17 -12.30 15.57
N LEU A 317 22.25 -11.34 15.56
CA LEU A 317 22.53 -9.95 15.90
C LEU A 317 21.98 -9.61 17.30
N PRO A 318 22.57 -8.65 18.02
CA PRO A 318 21.99 -8.16 19.27
C PRO A 318 20.57 -7.61 19.07
N ALA A 319 19.67 -7.91 20.00
CA ALA A 319 18.36 -7.28 20.04
C ALA A 319 18.51 -5.80 20.43
N LEU A 320 18.19 -4.89 19.50
CA LEU A 320 18.30 -3.45 19.72
C LEU A 320 17.03 -2.82 20.33
N THR A 321 15.94 -3.60 20.38
CA THR A 321 14.67 -3.25 21.03
C THR A 321 14.37 -4.28 22.12
N GLY A 322 13.89 -3.82 23.29
CA GLY A 322 13.51 -4.71 24.38
C GLY A 322 14.69 -5.15 25.27
N ASP A 323 14.76 -6.44 25.59
CA ASP A 323 15.77 -7.01 26.50
C ASP A 323 17.14 -7.03 25.82
N THR A 324 18.06 -6.16 26.26
CA THR A 324 19.36 -5.90 25.61
C THR A 324 20.34 -7.07 25.67
N ASP A 325 19.99 -8.15 26.38
CA ASP A 325 20.78 -9.37 26.49
C ASP A 325 20.37 -10.46 25.47
N GLY A 326 19.32 -10.23 24.67
CA GLY A 326 18.84 -11.16 23.65
C GLY A 326 19.53 -11.01 22.29
N THR A 327 19.44 -12.04 21.44
CA THR A 327 19.81 -11.98 20.01
C THR A 327 18.58 -12.19 19.12
N VAL A 328 18.65 -11.67 17.90
CA VAL A 328 17.68 -11.86 16.83
C VAL A 328 18.42 -12.40 15.61
N MET A 329 17.92 -13.50 15.06
CA MET A 329 18.46 -14.06 13.82
C MET A 329 18.07 -13.18 12.63
N GLN A 330 19.05 -12.74 11.87
CA GLN A 330 18.93 -11.91 10.68
C GLN A 330 19.79 -12.46 9.55
N LEU A 331 19.77 -11.81 8.39
CA LEU A 331 20.71 -12.09 7.31
C LEU A 331 21.95 -11.21 7.42
N GLY A 332 23.09 -11.74 6.95
CA GLY A 332 24.34 -11.01 6.78
C GLY A 332 25.06 -11.49 5.53
N VAL A 333 25.96 -10.65 5.01
CA VAL A 333 26.76 -10.96 3.82
C VAL A 333 28.16 -11.36 4.25
N PHE A 334 28.71 -12.44 3.70
CA PHE A 334 29.99 -13.02 4.10
C PHE A 334 30.90 -13.24 2.90
N ALA A 335 32.21 -13.15 3.13
CA ALA A 335 33.22 -13.39 2.11
C ALA A 335 33.45 -14.89 1.86
N LYS A 336 33.33 -15.35 0.62
CA LYS A 336 33.66 -16.72 0.17
C LYS A 336 35.17 -16.96 0.05
N ALA A 337 35.96 -15.89 -0.04
CA ALA A 337 37.41 -15.91 -0.18
C ALA A 337 38.03 -14.64 0.43
N ASP A 338 39.36 -14.63 0.59
CA ASP A 338 40.10 -13.41 0.98
C ASP A 338 39.90 -12.31 -0.08
N ILE A 339 39.56 -11.10 0.37
CA ILE A 339 39.38 -9.89 -0.44
C ILE A 339 40.49 -8.90 -0.09
N GLN A 340 41.18 -8.41 -1.11
CA GLN A 340 42.30 -7.49 -0.92
C GLN A 340 41.81 -6.07 -0.62
N PRO A 341 42.59 -5.26 0.13
CA PRO A 341 42.29 -3.84 0.28
C PRO A 341 42.11 -3.14 -1.08
N GLY A 342 41.08 -2.31 -1.21
CA GLY A 342 40.74 -1.58 -2.44
C GLY A 342 39.99 -2.39 -3.51
N GLU A 343 39.84 -3.70 -3.31
CA GLU A 343 39.14 -4.57 -4.25
C GLU A 343 37.63 -4.32 -4.24
N ILE A 344 37.03 -4.14 -5.44
CA ILE A 344 35.57 -4.09 -5.62
C ILE A 344 35.03 -5.51 -5.47
N VAL A 345 34.08 -5.69 -4.56
CA VAL A 345 33.54 -7.00 -4.17
C VAL A 345 32.05 -7.16 -4.45
N LEU A 346 31.32 -6.06 -4.66
CA LEU A 346 29.92 -6.07 -5.09
C LEU A 346 29.72 -4.97 -6.13
N ASN A 347 28.96 -5.26 -7.17
CA ASN A 347 28.52 -4.29 -8.17
C ASN A 347 27.07 -4.59 -8.57
N GLU A 348 26.13 -3.83 -8.03
CA GLU A 348 24.70 -4.05 -8.20
C GLU A 348 24.08 -2.84 -8.89
N THR A 349 23.40 -3.07 -10.01
CA THR A 349 22.61 -2.05 -10.68
C THR A 349 21.13 -2.26 -10.35
N SER A 350 20.43 -1.18 -10.03
CA SER A 350 19.00 -1.21 -9.76
C SER A 350 18.24 -0.35 -10.77
N LEU A 351 17.05 -0.81 -11.16
CA LEU A 351 16.06 -0.02 -11.90
C LEU A 351 14.91 0.45 -11.01
N LEU A 352 14.84 -0.05 -9.77
CA LEU A 352 13.96 0.48 -8.74
C LEU A 352 14.59 1.76 -8.15
N THR A 353 14.62 2.81 -8.97
CA THR A 353 15.17 4.12 -8.64
C THR A 353 14.12 5.22 -8.72
N ALA A 354 14.31 6.24 -7.90
CA ALA A 354 13.49 7.43 -7.80
C ALA A 354 14.39 8.65 -7.72
N ASN A 355 14.05 9.71 -8.44
CA ASN A 355 14.74 10.99 -8.33
C ASN A 355 13.72 12.12 -8.32
N ASN A 356 13.99 13.13 -7.51
CA ASN A 356 13.26 14.38 -7.59
C ASN A 356 13.85 15.13 -8.80
N LYS A 357 13.22 15.08 -9.98
CA LYS A 357 13.66 15.71 -11.26
C LYS A 357 13.76 17.26 -11.22
N LEU A 358 14.03 17.83 -10.05
CA LEU A 358 14.37 19.23 -9.83
C LEU A 358 15.78 19.50 -10.38
N GLN A 359 15.85 19.73 -11.69
CA GLN A 359 16.95 20.43 -12.39
C GLN A 359 18.17 19.59 -12.84
N ASP A 360 18.25 18.29 -12.54
CA ASP A 360 19.42 17.46 -12.88
C ASP A 360 19.16 16.52 -14.07
N ALA A 361 20.15 16.42 -14.96
CA ALA A 361 20.12 15.53 -16.12
C ALA A 361 20.48 14.11 -15.66
N LEU A 362 19.50 13.36 -15.16
CA LEU A 362 19.68 11.98 -14.69
C LEU A 362 19.05 10.97 -15.66
N CYS A 363 19.68 9.80 -15.78
CA CYS A 363 19.14 8.65 -16.50
C CYS A 363 17.85 8.18 -15.85
N ASP A 364 16.80 7.95 -16.63
CA ASP A 364 15.51 7.53 -16.07
C ASP A 364 15.57 6.15 -15.36
N ALA A 365 16.43 5.25 -15.84
CA ALA A 365 16.51 3.88 -15.31
C ALA A 365 17.38 3.78 -14.05
N CYS A 366 18.66 4.14 -14.18
CA CYS A 366 19.65 3.94 -13.11
C CYS A 366 19.89 5.20 -12.26
N SER A 367 19.26 6.33 -12.62
CA SER A 367 19.46 7.63 -11.98
C SER A 367 20.92 8.12 -11.91
N ALA A 368 21.79 7.62 -12.78
CA ALA A 368 23.13 8.17 -12.97
C ALA A 368 23.08 9.52 -13.68
N ASP A 369 24.10 10.35 -13.50
CA ASP A 369 24.27 11.58 -14.27
C ASP A 369 24.38 11.25 -15.77
N LEU A 370 23.55 11.92 -16.57
CA LEU A 370 23.59 11.83 -18.02
C LEU A 370 24.87 12.49 -18.55
N PRO A 371 25.49 11.94 -19.60
CA PRO A 371 26.60 12.58 -20.27
C PRO A 371 26.24 13.99 -20.78
N GLU A 372 27.24 14.87 -20.88
CA GLU A 372 27.03 16.19 -21.49
C GLU A 372 26.60 16.03 -22.96
N VAL A 373 25.57 16.78 -23.37
CA VAL A 373 25.04 16.73 -24.74
C VAL A 373 26.14 17.03 -25.76
N GLY A 374 26.33 16.12 -26.72
CA GLY A 374 27.36 16.22 -27.75
C GLY A 374 28.75 15.69 -27.35
N SER A 375 28.90 15.14 -26.14
CA SER A 375 30.07 14.35 -25.76
C SER A 375 30.07 12.98 -26.46
N ALA A 376 31.22 12.31 -26.49
CA ALA A 376 31.32 10.95 -27.05
C ALA A 376 30.45 9.92 -26.29
N ASP A 377 30.20 10.15 -25.00
CA ASP A 377 29.34 9.27 -24.20
C ASP A 377 27.85 9.57 -24.42
N TRP A 378 27.50 10.80 -24.83
CA TRP A 378 26.13 11.14 -25.24
C TRP A 378 25.68 10.36 -26.49
N GLU A 379 26.61 9.96 -27.37
CA GLU A 379 26.28 9.12 -28.54
C GLU A 379 25.71 7.74 -28.16
N LYS A 380 25.89 7.31 -26.90
CA LYS A 380 25.32 6.07 -26.35
C LYS A 380 23.97 6.29 -25.66
N ALA A 381 23.61 7.55 -25.39
CA ALA A 381 22.35 7.85 -24.74
C ALA A 381 21.19 7.56 -25.69
N VAL A 382 20.12 6.99 -25.15
CA VAL A 382 18.91 6.65 -25.91
C VAL A 382 17.79 7.52 -25.42
N VAL A 383 17.05 8.13 -26.35
CA VAL A 383 15.86 8.92 -26.04
C VAL A 383 14.66 8.11 -26.47
N CYS A 384 13.66 7.98 -25.60
CA CYS A 384 12.40 7.35 -26.00
C CYS A 384 11.67 8.24 -27.01
N ASP A 385 11.31 7.69 -28.16
CA ASP A 385 10.62 8.44 -29.23
C ASP A 385 9.21 8.89 -28.81
N ASP A 386 8.56 8.19 -27.88
CA ASP A 386 7.17 8.43 -27.50
C ASP A 386 7.02 9.47 -26.37
N CYS A 387 7.94 9.48 -25.39
CA CYS A 387 7.83 10.34 -24.21
C CYS A 387 9.08 11.17 -23.90
N GLU A 388 10.09 11.15 -24.78
CA GLU A 388 11.31 11.97 -24.72
C GLU A 388 12.20 11.79 -23.47
N VAL A 389 11.91 10.81 -22.61
CA VAL A 389 12.78 10.48 -21.47
C VAL A 389 14.11 9.91 -21.96
N VAL A 390 15.19 10.21 -21.22
CA VAL A 390 16.57 9.90 -21.63
C VAL A 390 17.17 8.80 -20.77
N PHE A 391 17.80 7.84 -21.43
CA PHE A 391 18.54 6.73 -20.85
C PHE A 391 20.03 6.87 -21.19
N CYS A 392 20.92 6.58 -20.24
CA CYS A 392 22.37 6.77 -20.46
C CYS A 392 23.01 5.73 -21.39
N SER A 393 22.29 4.64 -21.73
CA SER A 393 22.79 3.55 -22.56
C SER A 393 21.65 2.71 -23.14
N ASP A 394 21.94 1.94 -24.19
CA ASP A 394 21.05 0.90 -24.72
C ASP A 394 20.61 -0.08 -23.61
N TRP A 395 21.54 -0.48 -22.73
CA TRP A 395 21.21 -1.37 -21.61
C TRP A 395 20.13 -0.77 -20.70
N CYS A 396 20.26 0.51 -20.33
CA CYS A 396 19.26 1.17 -19.49
C CYS A 396 17.90 1.27 -20.20
N PHE A 397 17.90 1.54 -21.51
CA PHE A 397 16.66 1.63 -22.29
C PHE A 397 15.97 0.27 -22.43
N GLU A 398 16.71 -0.77 -22.82
CA GLU A 398 16.18 -2.13 -22.98
C GLU A 398 15.63 -2.68 -21.66
N ASN A 399 16.38 -2.58 -20.57
CA ASN A 399 15.91 -3.08 -19.29
C ASN A 399 14.76 -2.23 -18.73
N ALA A 400 14.75 -0.90 -18.96
CA ALA A 400 13.59 -0.09 -18.60
C ALA A 400 12.33 -0.54 -19.35
N ARG A 401 12.44 -0.83 -20.65
CA ARG A 401 11.33 -1.35 -21.47
C ARG A 401 10.80 -2.68 -20.97
N ASP A 402 11.68 -3.56 -20.52
CA ASP A 402 11.26 -4.87 -20.02
C ASP A 402 10.73 -4.80 -18.58
N MET A 403 11.15 -3.81 -17.79
CA MET A 403 10.88 -3.79 -16.36
C MET A 403 9.82 -2.83 -15.90
N TYR A 404 9.67 -1.61 -16.45
CA TYR A 404 8.71 -0.61 -15.92
C TYR A 404 8.18 0.40 -16.93
N HIS A 405 8.95 0.69 -17.99
CA HIS A 405 8.72 1.84 -18.86
C HIS A 405 7.39 1.78 -19.62
N PRO A 406 6.89 0.62 -20.10
CA PRO A 406 5.59 0.52 -20.76
C PRO A 406 4.44 1.06 -19.92
N ALA A 407 4.45 0.85 -18.60
CA ALA A 407 3.40 1.36 -17.70
C ALA A 407 3.46 2.89 -17.51
N LEU A 408 4.61 3.53 -17.74
CA LEU A 408 4.81 4.99 -17.53
C LEU A 408 4.86 5.80 -18.82
N CYS A 409 5.17 5.16 -19.95
CA CYS A 409 5.48 5.84 -21.20
C CYS A 409 4.29 6.67 -21.71
N GLY A 410 4.48 7.99 -21.81
CA GLY A 410 3.45 8.91 -22.30
C GLY A 410 2.34 9.26 -21.31
N GLN A 411 2.35 8.68 -20.10
CA GLN A 411 1.26 8.82 -19.11
C GLN A 411 1.40 10.02 -18.16
N ASP A 412 2.53 10.75 -18.23
CA ASP A 412 2.91 11.88 -17.36
C ASP A 412 2.67 11.64 -15.84
N VAL A 413 2.75 10.38 -15.40
CA VAL A 413 2.49 9.97 -14.01
C VAL A 413 3.45 10.64 -13.04
N GLU A 414 4.69 10.87 -13.47
CA GLU A 414 5.71 11.52 -12.66
C GLU A 414 5.38 13.00 -12.38
N ALA A 415 4.56 13.68 -13.20
CA ALA A 415 4.15 15.06 -12.90
C ALA A 415 3.30 15.16 -11.62
N ILE A 416 2.65 14.06 -11.23
CA ILE A 416 1.83 14.00 -10.02
C ILE A 416 2.68 14.21 -8.75
N ALA A 417 3.96 13.83 -8.79
CA ALA A 417 4.90 13.91 -7.68
C ALA A 417 5.99 15.01 -7.85
N LYS A 418 5.83 15.93 -8.82
CA LYS A 418 6.76 17.06 -9.02
C LYS A 418 6.49 18.21 -8.03
N ASP A 419 7.49 19.07 -7.84
CA ASP A 419 7.42 20.34 -7.08
C ASP A 419 7.10 20.25 -5.57
N VAL A 420 7.60 19.21 -4.91
CA VAL A 420 7.55 19.11 -3.45
C VAL A 420 8.51 20.09 -2.75
N PRO A 421 8.08 20.77 -1.68
CA PRO A 421 8.97 21.56 -0.83
C PRO A 421 10.13 20.71 -0.28
N PRO A 422 11.33 21.28 -0.02
CA PRO A 422 12.47 20.52 0.50
C PRO A 422 12.18 19.70 1.76
N ALA A 423 11.28 20.19 2.63
CA ALA A 423 10.86 19.48 3.84
C ALA A 423 10.10 18.17 3.56
N GLN A 424 9.57 17.98 2.35
CA GLN A 424 8.83 16.79 1.90
C GLN A 424 9.63 15.95 0.90
N ALA A 425 10.86 16.34 0.57
CA ALA A 425 11.67 15.69 -0.47
C ALA A 425 11.93 14.20 -0.17
N ALA A 426 12.11 13.83 1.10
CA ALA A 426 12.31 12.44 1.49
C ALA A 426 11.04 11.59 1.30
N ASP A 427 9.88 12.09 1.74
CA ASP A 427 8.61 11.38 1.56
C ASP A 427 8.24 11.28 0.08
N SER A 428 8.53 12.30 -0.72
CA SER A 428 8.38 12.28 -2.18
C SER A 428 9.20 11.19 -2.85
N LEU A 429 10.46 11.00 -2.45
CA LEU A 429 11.29 9.92 -2.99
C LEU A 429 10.71 8.55 -2.69
N TYR A 430 10.14 8.33 -1.50
CA TYR A 430 9.46 7.07 -1.20
C TYR A 430 8.20 6.88 -2.05
N SER A 431 7.39 7.92 -2.26
CA SER A 431 6.24 7.85 -3.16
C SER A 431 6.65 7.55 -4.60
N LEU A 432 7.78 8.10 -5.06
CA LEU A 432 8.35 7.81 -6.39
C LEU A 432 8.94 6.39 -6.48
N LEU A 433 9.53 5.85 -5.41
CA LEU A 433 9.93 4.45 -5.35
C LEU A 433 8.71 3.53 -5.40
N LEU A 434 7.63 3.89 -4.71
CA LEU A 434 6.37 3.17 -4.80
C LEU A 434 5.85 3.20 -6.25
N LEU A 435 5.77 4.36 -6.89
CA LEU A 435 5.39 4.49 -8.30
C LEU A 435 6.23 3.55 -9.18
N ARG A 436 7.56 3.58 -9.04
CA ARG A 436 8.46 2.73 -9.83
C ARG A 436 8.18 1.25 -9.57
N ALA A 437 7.96 0.82 -8.33
CA ALA A 437 7.61 -0.57 -8.02
C ALA A 437 6.24 -0.97 -8.59
N LEU A 438 5.24 -0.09 -8.55
CA LEU A 438 3.93 -0.37 -9.14
C LEU A 438 4.01 -0.49 -10.67
N ALA A 439 4.73 0.42 -11.33
CA ALA A 439 4.99 0.34 -12.77
C ALA A 439 5.78 -0.92 -13.14
N MET A 440 6.69 -1.36 -12.26
CA MET A 440 7.41 -2.59 -12.44
C MET A 440 6.52 -3.83 -12.38
N ALA A 441 5.65 -3.86 -11.37
CA ALA A 441 4.67 -4.92 -11.19
C ALA A 441 3.70 -5.02 -12.37
N GLU A 442 3.20 -3.88 -12.86
CA GLU A 442 2.32 -3.81 -14.03
C GLU A 442 3.02 -4.29 -15.30
N THR A 443 4.21 -3.78 -15.60
CA THR A 443 4.95 -4.15 -16.81
C THR A 443 5.32 -5.64 -16.83
N GLN A 444 5.67 -6.20 -15.67
CA GLN A 444 6.08 -7.59 -15.53
C GLN A 444 4.91 -8.55 -15.25
N GLU A 445 3.69 -8.02 -15.10
CA GLU A 445 2.48 -8.78 -14.78
C GLU A 445 2.62 -9.66 -13.52
N VAL A 446 3.22 -9.09 -12.46
CA VAL A 446 3.43 -9.76 -11.17
C VAL A 446 2.86 -8.96 -10.02
N HIS A 447 2.59 -9.62 -8.89
CA HIS A 447 2.20 -8.91 -7.68
C HIS A 447 3.35 -7.99 -7.20
N PRO A 448 3.08 -6.76 -6.73
CA PRO A 448 4.15 -5.83 -6.33
C PRO A 448 5.13 -6.37 -5.28
N LEU A 449 4.64 -7.16 -4.31
CA LEU A 449 5.47 -7.80 -3.28
C LEU A 449 6.31 -8.99 -3.78
N ASP A 450 6.05 -9.49 -4.99
CA ASP A 450 6.80 -10.59 -5.59
C ASP A 450 7.95 -10.12 -6.50
N LEU A 451 8.08 -8.80 -6.72
CA LEU A 451 9.21 -8.23 -7.44
C LEU A 451 10.53 -8.66 -6.78
N PRO A 452 11.52 -9.16 -7.54
CA PRO A 452 12.82 -9.55 -7.00
C PRO A 452 13.50 -8.42 -6.22
N ASP A 453 13.28 -7.17 -6.65
CA ASP A 453 13.80 -5.95 -6.04
C ASP A 453 13.29 -5.68 -4.62
N VAL A 454 12.16 -6.28 -4.22
CA VAL A 454 11.54 -6.00 -2.90
C VAL A 454 11.26 -7.26 -2.08
N ARG A 455 11.12 -8.42 -2.72
CA ARG A 455 10.69 -9.66 -2.08
C ARG A 455 11.51 -9.96 -0.83
N TYR A 456 12.84 -9.95 -0.93
CA TYR A 456 13.74 -10.39 0.14
C TYR A 456 14.34 -9.27 1.01
N ILE A 457 13.99 -8.00 0.76
CA ILE A 457 14.51 -6.89 1.55
C ILE A 457 13.74 -6.74 2.87
N TRP A 458 14.44 -6.26 3.91
CA TRP A 458 13.91 -6.17 5.27
C TRP A 458 12.80 -5.12 5.40
N GLY A 459 11.66 -5.52 5.97
CA GLY A 459 10.53 -4.62 6.23
C GLY A 459 10.51 -3.94 7.60
N ASP A 460 11.39 -4.38 8.52
CA ASP A 460 11.41 -3.95 9.94
C ASP A 460 10.01 -4.03 10.59
N PHE A 461 9.38 -5.18 10.39
CA PHE A 461 8.06 -5.47 10.92
C PHE A 461 8.12 -5.73 12.42
N THR A 462 7.28 -5.04 13.19
CA THR A 462 7.07 -5.34 14.61
C THR A 462 6.28 -6.64 14.77
N PRO A 463 6.49 -7.41 15.85
CA PRO A 463 5.74 -8.63 16.11
C PRO A 463 4.22 -8.39 16.04
N THR A 464 3.52 -9.19 15.25
CA THR A 464 2.05 -9.13 15.13
C THR A 464 1.43 -9.48 16.48
N PRO A 465 0.58 -8.60 17.06
CA PRO A 465 -0.10 -8.87 18.32
C PRO A 465 -1.11 -10.03 18.16
N ASP A 466 -1.55 -10.61 19.28
CA ASP A 466 -2.68 -11.55 19.28
C ASP A 466 -3.90 -10.87 18.62
N VAL A 467 -4.48 -11.53 17.62
CA VAL A 467 -5.61 -11.01 16.84
C VAL A 467 -6.83 -10.68 17.71
N ASP A 468 -7.04 -11.42 18.80
CA ASP A 468 -8.16 -11.18 19.72
C ASP A 468 -7.83 -10.13 20.80
N ALA A 469 -6.57 -9.67 20.90
CA ALA A 469 -6.20 -8.60 21.80
C ALA A 469 -6.62 -7.23 21.23
N PRO A 470 -7.12 -6.31 22.07
CA PRO A 470 -7.52 -4.98 21.59
C PRO A 470 -6.30 -4.16 21.16
N ALA A 471 -6.34 -3.63 19.94
CA ALA A 471 -5.34 -2.69 19.45
C ALA A 471 -5.51 -1.27 20.02
N TYR A 472 -6.74 -0.91 20.42
CA TYR A 472 -7.09 0.40 20.98
C TYR A 472 -7.95 0.21 22.24
N GLN A 473 -7.74 1.04 23.27
CA GLN A 473 -8.69 1.13 24.39
C GLN A 473 -9.95 1.88 23.98
N GLU A 474 -9.81 2.93 23.16
CA GLU A 474 -10.92 3.77 22.67
C GLU A 474 -10.75 4.06 21.17
N LEU A 475 -11.68 3.58 20.36
CA LEU A 475 -11.61 3.66 18.89
C LEU A 475 -11.92 5.05 18.31
N ASP A 476 -11.78 6.09 19.11
CA ASP A 476 -11.86 7.50 18.71
C ASP A 476 -10.69 8.33 19.29
N SER A 477 -9.66 7.67 19.83
CA SER A 477 -8.48 8.35 20.37
C SER A 477 -7.21 7.66 19.88
N SER A 478 -6.41 8.37 19.07
CA SER A 478 -5.13 7.89 18.56
C SER A 478 -4.13 7.60 19.69
N ALA A 479 -4.25 8.29 20.83
CA ALA A 479 -3.43 8.10 22.01
C ALA A 479 -3.75 6.78 22.76
N SER A 480 -4.89 6.14 22.47
CA SER A 480 -5.32 4.91 23.13
C SER A 480 -4.78 3.63 22.47
N CYS A 481 -3.95 3.78 21.42
CA CYS A 481 -3.31 2.67 20.73
C CYS A 481 -2.38 1.90 21.68
N LEU A 482 -2.59 0.59 21.78
CA LEU A 482 -1.85 -0.33 22.65
C LEU A 482 -0.70 -1.03 21.92
N VAL A 483 -0.64 -0.88 20.59
CA VAL A 483 0.37 -1.50 19.73
C VAL A 483 1.35 -0.45 19.21
N PRO A 484 2.62 -0.82 18.96
CA PRO A 484 3.60 0.09 18.37
C PRO A 484 3.15 0.63 17.02
N ARG A 485 3.45 1.90 16.76
CA ARG A 485 3.19 2.57 15.48
C ARG A 485 4.47 3.23 15.02
N THR A 486 5.07 2.70 13.96
CA THR A 486 6.40 3.10 13.48
C THR A 486 6.43 3.38 11.97
N LEU A 487 5.39 3.04 11.21
CA LEU A 487 5.31 3.36 9.78
C LEU A 487 4.74 4.77 9.60
N PRO A 488 5.46 5.72 8.98
CA PRO A 488 4.90 7.02 8.63
C PRO A 488 3.73 6.89 7.65
N PHE A 489 2.68 7.63 7.91
CA PHE A 489 1.44 7.59 7.16
C PHE A 489 0.88 8.99 6.94
N SER A 490 0.43 9.27 5.73
CA SER A 490 -0.53 10.32 5.42
C SER A 490 -1.57 9.78 4.45
N PHE A 491 -2.80 10.27 4.53
CA PHE A 491 -3.84 9.87 3.58
C PHE A 491 -3.43 10.18 2.13
N GLU A 492 -2.74 11.30 1.93
CA GLU A 492 -2.20 11.69 0.64
C GLU A 492 -1.23 10.65 0.08
N ASN A 493 -0.14 10.33 0.78
CA ASN A 493 0.95 9.51 0.23
C ASN A 493 0.69 8.00 0.29
N ASN A 494 -0.17 7.54 1.20
CA ASN A 494 -0.41 6.12 1.42
C ASN A 494 -1.72 5.63 0.79
N VAL A 495 -2.65 6.53 0.43
CA VAL A 495 -3.96 6.15 -0.11
C VAL A 495 -4.23 6.87 -1.43
N ARG A 496 -4.35 8.21 -1.41
CA ARG A 496 -4.83 8.97 -2.56
C ARG A 496 -3.85 8.98 -3.73
N LEU A 497 -2.60 9.32 -3.45
CA LEU A 497 -1.55 9.44 -4.47
C LEU A 497 -1.25 8.09 -5.15
N PRO A 498 -1.08 6.96 -4.43
CA PRO A 498 -0.88 5.66 -5.08
C PRO A 498 -2.04 5.22 -5.98
N PHE A 499 -3.30 5.42 -5.56
CA PHE A 499 -4.44 5.14 -6.43
C PHE A 499 -4.46 6.04 -7.66
N HIS A 500 -4.18 7.34 -7.49
CA HIS A 500 -4.11 8.25 -8.63
C HIS A 500 -2.97 7.91 -9.61
N MET A 501 -1.83 7.42 -9.11
CA MET A 501 -0.74 6.91 -9.93
C MET A 501 -1.19 5.69 -10.76
N LEU A 502 -1.93 4.76 -10.16
CA LEU A 502 -2.45 3.57 -10.83
C LEU A 502 -3.48 3.91 -11.90
N GLU A 503 -4.44 4.78 -11.59
CA GLU A 503 -5.41 5.27 -12.58
C GLU A 503 -4.72 5.91 -13.79
N LYS A 504 -3.63 6.65 -13.56
CA LYS A 504 -2.81 7.26 -14.61
C LYS A 504 -1.99 6.26 -15.42
N MET A 505 -1.76 5.06 -14.91
CA MET A 505 -1.19 3.94 -15.64
C MET A 505 -2.29 3.08 -16.30
N ASP A 506 -3.53 3.59 -16.38
CA ASP A 506 -4.71 2.89 -16.89
C ASP A 506 -5.04 1.59 -16.11
N VAL A 507 -4.76 1.58 -14.81
CA VAL A 507 -5.05 0.45 -13.91
C VAL A 507 -6.36 0.68 -13.17
N ASP A 508 -7.29 -0.25 -13.33
CA ASP A 508 -8.53 -0.28 -12.55
C ASP A 508 -8.25 -0.63 -11.08
N ILE A 509 -8.33 0.38 -10.20
CA ILE A 509 -8.06 0.26 -8.77
C ILE A 509 -9.11 -0.55 -7.99
N PHE A 510 -10.25 -0.87 -8.59
CA PHE A 510 -11.31 -1.69 -8.00
C PHE A 510 -11.14 -3.16 -8.40
N ALA A 511 -10.99 -3.43 -9.69
CA ALA A 511 -10.86 -4.78 -10.23
C ALA A 511 -9.50 -5.42 -9.94
N ASN A 512 -8.45 -4.62 -9.82
CA ASN A 512 -7.10 -5.13 -9.64
C ASN A 512 -6.71 -5.22 -8.16
N THR A 513 -7.08 -6.33 -7.51
CA THR A 513 -6.96 -6.52 -6.05
C THR A 513 -5.53 -6.62 -5.52
N GLN A 514 -4.52 -6.73 -6.40
CA GLN A 514 -3.12 -6.69 -5.98
C GLN A 514 -2.65 -5.27 -5.59
N TYR A 515 -3.45 -4.25 -5.88
CA TYR A 515 -3.21 -2.87 -5.51
C TYR A 515 -4.17 -2.40 -4.41
N ASP A 516 -3.68 -2.51 -3.18
CA ASP A 516 -4.39 -2.07 -2.00
C ASP A 516 -3.43 -1.41 -1.00
N VAL A 517 -3.97 -0.64 -0.07
CA VAL A 517 -3.21 0.17 0.90
C VAL A 517 -2.27 -0.69 1.74
N TRP A 518 -2.64 -1.93 2.05
CA TRP A 518 -1.76 -2.83 2.81
C TRP A 518 -0.51 -3.22 2.00
N VAL A 519 -0.62 -3.34 0.67
CA VAL A 519 0.51 -3.59 -0.23
C VAL A 519 1.40 -2.36 -0.28
N PHE A 520 0.82 -1.16 -0.43
CA PHE A 520 1.58 0.09 -0.43
C PHE A 520 2.33 0.30 0.89
N ASN A 521 1.66 0.06 2.03
CA ASN A 521 2.26 0.17 3.35
C ASN A 521 3.37 -0.87 3.57
N THR A 522 3.21 -2.08 3.03
CA THR A 522 4.26 -3.12 3.07
C THR A 522 5.48 -2.69 2.25
N LEU A 523 5.29 -2.13 1.05
CA LEU A 523 6.38 -1.59 0.22
C LEU A 523 7.07 -0.39 0.90
N TYR A 524 6.31 0.56 1.45
CA TYR A 524 6.87 1.67 2.22
C TYR A 524 7.68 1.20 3.43
N ALA A 525 7.19 0.19 4.15
CA ALA A 525 7.91 -0.43 5.25
C ALA A 525 9.23 -1.03 4.76
N LYS A 526 9.25 -1.73 3.63
CA LYS A 526 10.48 -2.27 3.03
C LYS A 526 11.44 -1.15 2.60
N PHE A 527 10.97 -0.09 1.94
CA PHE A 527 11.84 0.99 1.46
C PHE A 527 12.50 1.80 2.58
N ARG A 528 11.77 2.17 3.63
CA ARG A 528 12.27 3.07 4.69
C ARG A 528 13.44 2.50 5.50
N GLY A 529 13.69 1.19 5.45
CA GLY A 529 14.82 0.54 6.11
C GLY A 529 15.98 0.13 5.19
N THR A 530 15.79 0.18 3.87
CA THR A 530 16.71 -0.50 2.93
C THR A 530 17.06 0.33 1.69
N ALA A 531 16.26 1.35 1.36
CA ALA A 531 16.54 2.21 0.23
C ALA A 531 17.80 3.06 0.50
N SER A 532 18.72 3.03 -0.46
CA SER A 532 19.87 3.91 -0.51
C SER A 532 19.44 5.32 -0.97
N ALA A 533 20.20 6.34 -0.58
CA ALA A 533 19.95 7.71 -1.02
C ALA A 533 21.26 8.44 -1.35
N ARG A 534 21.24 9.25 -2.41
CA ARG A 534 22.31 10.20 -2.77
C ARG A 534 21.86 11.60 -2.39
N LEU A 535 22.70 12.32 -1.65
CA LEU A 535 22.47 13.73 -1.35
C LEU A 535 22.94 14.60 -2.53
N SER A 536 22.12 15.58 -2.90
CA SER A 536 22.52 16.64 -3.82
C SER A 536 23.71 17.44 -3.28
N GLY A 537 24.51 18.02 -4.16
CA GLY A 537 25.58 18.94 -3.79
C GLY A 537 26.98 18.32 -3.59
N LEU A 538 27.09 16.99 -3.62
CA LEU A 538 28.39 16.33 -3.69
C LEU A 538 29.12 16.74 -4.99
N GLY A 539 30.43 17.01 -4.91
CA GLY A 539 31.21 17.49 -6.07
C GLY A 539 31.18 19.01 -6.34
N GLY A 540 30.76 19.83 -5.37
CA GLY A 540 30.87 21.30 -5.44
C GLY A 540 29.59 22.05 -5.83
N ARG A 541 28.45 21.36 -5.90
CA ARG A 541 27.11 21.95 -6.05
C ARG A 541 26.50 22.27 -4.67
N ALA A 542 25.44 23.07 -4.61
CA ALA A 542 24.78 23.36 -3.34
C ALA A 542 24.04 22.11 -2.81
N ILE A 543 24.23 21.78 -1.52
CA ILE A 543 23.50 20.69 -0.86
C ILE A 543 22.03 21.11 -0.67
N ARG A 544 21.10 20.36 -1.26
CA ARG A 544 19.64 20.63 -1.22
C ARG A 544 18.82 19.49 -0.61
N GLY A 545 19.48 18.46 -0.08
CA GLY A 545 18.85 17.26 0.50
C GLY A 545 18.96 16.03 -0.40
N PRO A 546 18.23 14.95 -0.10
CA PRO A 546 18.19 13.74 -0.92
C PRO A 546 17.70 14.06 -2.34
N GLU A 547 18.51 13.68 -3.33
CA GLU A 547 18.24 13.92 -4.75
C GLU A 547 17.67 12.66 -5.40
N VAL A 548 18.27 11.52 -5.05
CA VAL A 548 17.99 10.22 -5.64
C VAL A 548 17.85 9.19 -4.54
N SER A 549 16.93 8.23 -4.71
CA SER A 549 16.80 7.04 -3.89
C SER A 549 16.71 5.80 -4.77
N ALA A 550 17.24 4.68 -4.29
CA ALA A 550 17.23 3.42 -5.03
C ALA A 550 17.27 2.22 -4.08
N VAL A 551 16.62 1.13 -4.49
CA VAL A 551 16.64 -0.13 -3.76
C VAL A 551 17.67 -1.07 -4.38
N HIS A 552 18.63 -1.52 -3.58
CA HIS A 552 19.68 -2.45 -3.99
C HIS A 552 19.59 -3.70 -3.11
N PRO A 553 18.84 -4.73 -3.54
CA PRO A 553 18.48 -5.87 -2.71
C PRO A 553 19.65 -6.57 -2.03
N MET A 554 20.76 -6.77 -2.74
CA MET A 554 21.91 -7.51 -2.20
C MET A 554 22.81 -6.63 -1.35
N TRP A 555 23.00 -5.36 -1.72
CA TRP A 555 23.74 -4.37 -0.92
C TRP A 555 23.12 -4.17 0.46
N CYS A 556 21.79 -4.08 0.55
CA CYS A 556 21.10 -3.79 1.82
C CYS A 556 21.14 -4.96 2.83
N LEU A 557 21.61 -6.14 2.44
CA LEU A 557 21.79 -7.29 3.33
C LEU A 557 23.08 -7.19 4.18
N ALA A 558 24.03 -6.33 3.81
CA ALA A 558 25.26 -6.15 4.57
C ALA A 558 25.00 -5.33 5.84
N ASN A 559 25.21 -5.92 7.01
CA ASN A 559 24.92 -5.33 8.30
C ASN A 559 25.81 -4.13 8.64
N HIS A 560 25.34 -3.30 9.57
CA HIS A 560 26.01 -2.09 9.99
C HIS A 560 27.16 -2.33 10.99
N SER A 561 28.28 -1.62 10.81
CA SER A 561 29.30 -1.37 11.82
C SER A 561 29.80 0.07 11.73
N CYS A 562 30.14 0.66 12.88
CA CYS A 562 30.88 1.94 12.92
C CYS A 562 32.39 1.77 12.65
N ASP A 563 32.89 0.54 12.54
CA ASP A 563 34.20 0.22 11.92
C ASP A 563 33.96 -0.72 10.73
N PRO A 564 33.36 -0.21 9.63
CA PRO A 564 33.02 -1.02 8.47
C PRO A 564 34.29 -1.54 7.79
N ASN A 565 34.21 -2.69 7.12
CA ASN A 565 35.31 -3.24 6.33
C ASN A 565 35.16 -2.96 4.82
N VAL A 566 33.99 -2.48 4.39
CA VAL A 566 33.74 -1.97 3.05
C VAL A 566 33.39 -0.48 3.08
N SER A 567 33.60 0.18 1.94
CA SER A 567 33.02 1.47 1.60
C SER A 567 32.18 1.34 0.34
N TRP A 568 31.29 2.30 0.14
CA TRP A 568 30.42 2.35 -1.02
C TRP A 568 30.25 3.77 -1.54
N GLU A 569 29.88 3.84 -2.80
CA GLU A 569 29.46 5.04 -3.51
C GLU A 569 28.39 4.62 -4.50
N TRP A 570 27.44 5.52 -4.76
CA TRP A 570 26.43 5.30 -5.77
C TRP A 570 26.53 6.33 -6.90
N GLY A 571 26.64 5.80 -8.12
CA GLY A 571 26.68 6.57 -9.37
C GLY A 571 26.16 5.75 -10.54
N GLY A 572 24.90 5.30 -10.45
CA GLY A 572 24.24 4.41 -11.43
C GLY A 572 24.30 2.93 -11.09
N ALA A 573 25.35 2.50 -10.40
CA ALA A 573 25.42 1.19 -9.75
C ALA A 573 25.95 1.37 -8.33
N MET A 574 25.47 0.54 -7.41
CA MET A 574 25.98 0.45 -6.05
C MET A 574 27.18 -0.49 -6.02
N LYS A 575 28.29 -0.01 -5.44
CA LYS A 575 29.52 -0.80 -5.35
C LYS A 575 30.01 -0.91 -3.93
N PHE A 576 30.42 -2.11 -3.51
CA PHE A 576 31.29 -2.26 -2.35
C PHE A 576 32.74 -2.41 -2.79
N TRP A 577 33.64 -1.73 -2.11
CA TRP A 577 35.06 -2.06 -2.13
C TRP A 577 35.61 -2.20 -0.71
N ALA A 578 36.54 -3.13 -0.53
CA ALA A 578 37.20 -3.33 0.75
C ALA A 578 38.03 -2.08 1.11
N LYS A 579 37.90 -1.60 2.34
CA LYS A 579 38.61 -0.40 2.78
C LYS A 579 40.12 -0.63 2.84
N GLU A 580 40.88 0.31 2.29
CA GLU A 580 42.34 0.37 2.45
C GLU A 580 42.76 0.85 3.84
N THR A 581 41.91 1.64 4.51
CA THR A 581 42.14 2.16 5.86
C THR A 581 40.90 1.95 6.71
N ARG A 582 41.06 1.38 7.91
CA ARG A 582 39.98 1.13 8.88
C ARG A 582 39.74 2.32 9.79
N ALA A 583 38.56 2.39 10.39
CA ALA A 583 38.18 3.52 11.24
C ALA A 583 39.07 3.59 12.49
N ALA A 584 39.48 4.79 12.88
CA ALA A 584 40.18 4.99 14.14
C ALA A 584 39.18 5.11 15.29
N TRP A 585 39.41 4.36 16.36
CA TRP A 585 38.57 4.37 17.56
C TRP A 585 39.10 5.40 18.55
N VAL A 586 38.20 6.16 19.17
CA VAL A 586 38.58 7.25 20.08
C VAL A 586 38.52 6.80 21.55
N GLY A 587 39.67 6.74 22.22
CA GLY A 587 39.78 6.37 23.63
C GLY A 587 39.43 7.50 24.61
N LYS A 588 39.40 7.19 25.92
CA LYS A 588 39.10 8.14 27.03
C LYS A 588 39.99 9.38 27.05
N ASP A 589 41.25 9.22 26.68
CA ASP A 589 42.27 10.25 26.61
C ASP A 589 42.28 11.02 25.27
N GLY A 590 41.34 10.70 24.37
CA GLY A 590 41.27 11.24 23.02
C GLY A 590 42.25 10.60 22.03
N THR A 591 42.95 9.55 22.44
CA THR A 591 43.89 8.83 21.56
C THR A 591 43.12 8.06 20.49
N GLN A 592 43.52 8.23 19.23
CA GLN A 592 42.94 7.54 18.07
C GLN A 592 43.75 6.29 17.76
N THR A 593 43.10 5.13 17.79
CA THR A 593 43.75 3.83 17.52
C THR A 593 43.00 3.06 16.44
N VAL A 594 43.70 2.59 15.42
CA VAL A 594 43.13 1.69 14.41
C VAL A 594 43.19 0.26 14.95
N MET A 595 42.02 -0.32 15.25
CA MET A 595 41.92 -1.66 15.87
C MET A 595 41.91 -2.79 14.85
N SER A 596 41.41 -2.52 13.64
CA SER A 596 41.15 -3.53 12.61
C SER A 596 42.14 -3.42 11.46
N GLN A 597 42.47 -4.54 10.82
CA GLN A 597 43.31 -4.56 9.62
C GLN A 597 42.48 -4.29 8.34
N ALA A 598 43.16 -3.80 7.30
CA ALA A 598 42.58 -3.64 5.97
C ALA A 598 42.44 -4.98 5.23
N GLY A 599 41.53 -5.02 4.25
CA GLY A 599 41.12 -6.25 3.58
C GLY A 599 40.09 -7.04 4.40
N ILE A 600 39.61 -8.14 3.84
CA ILE A 600 38.57 -8.98 4.44
C ILE A 600 38.98 -10.43 4.26
N LYS A 601 38.96 -11.22 5.33
CA LYS A 601 39.28 -12.65 5.25
C LYS A 601 38.09 -13.46 4.79
N LYS A 602 38.38 -14.61 4.20
CA LYS A 602 37.36 -15.63 3.98
C LYS A 602 36.58 -15.88 5.28
N ASP A 603 35.27 -16.02 5.14
CA ASP A 603 34.30 -16.25 6.22
C ASP A 603 34.08 -15.06 7.17
N GLU A 604 34.73 -13.91 6.94
CA GLU A 604 34.36 -12.66 7.63
C GLU A 604 33.08 -12.05 7.04
N GLU A 605 32.28 -11.43 7.91
CA GLU A 605 31.09 -10.69 7.51
C GLU A 605 31.50 -9.37 6.83
N ILE A 606 30.78 -9.01 5.77
CA ILE A 606 30.84 -7.70 5.12
C ILE A 606 30.06 -6.71 5.98
N MET A 607 30.79 -5.80 6.61
CA MET A 607 30.23 -4.77 7.48
C MET A 607 30.17 -3.44 6.74
N ASN A 608 28.95 -3.00 6.45
CA ASN A 608 28.61 -1.72 5.84
C ASN A 608 28.44 -0.62 6.91
N HIS A 609 28.20 0.62 6.50
CA HIS A 609 27.84 1.75 7.37
C HIS A 609 26.59 2.48 6.88
N TYR A 610 25.72 2.87 7.81
CA TYR A 610 24.41 3.50 7.55
C TYR A 610 24.34 4.94 8.09
N CYS A 611 25.46 5.40 8.66
CA CYS A 611 25.64 6.76 9.16
C CYS A 611 27.04 7.24 8.78
N ASP A 612 27.29 8.52 9.01
CA ASP A 612 28.64 9.08 8.93
C ASP A 612 29.47 8.55 10.11
N ILE A 613 30.48 7.74 9.79
CA ILE A 613 31.34 7.07 10.78
C ILE A 613 32.37 7.99 11.43
N GLU A 614 32.52 9.23 10.94
CA GLU A 614 33.41 10.25 11.51
C GLU A 614 32.74 10.99 12.69
N LEU A 615 31.43 10.88 12.83
CA LEU A 615 30.69 11.49 13.94
C LEU A 615 31.04 10.83 15.29
N PRO A 616 30.89 11.54 16.42
CA PRO A 616 30.98 10.97 17.77
C PRO A 616 29.92 9.88 18.02
N VAL A 617 30.21 8.96 18.95
CA VAL A 617 29.37 7.78 19.22
C VAL A 617 27.89 8.09 19.48
N ASN A 618 27.57 9.15 20.22
CA ASN A 618 26.20 9.53 20.53
C ASN A 618 25.44 9.98 19.27
N GLU A 619 26.10 10.79 18.44
CA GLU A 619 25.54 11.29 17.17
C GLU A 619 25.39 10.15 16.15
N ARG A 620 26.36 9.22 16.06
CA ARG A 620 26.23 8.02 15.21
C ARG A 620 25.04 7.16 15.61
N ARG A 621 24.85 6.95 16.92
CA ARG A 621 23.73 6.19 17.47
C ARG A 621 22.40 6.87 17.20
N GLU A 622 22.31 8.17 17.44
CA GLU A 622 21.12 8.96 17.12
C GLU A 622 20.74 8.85 15.64
N TRP A 623 21.72 9.00 14.75
CA TRP A 623 21.50 8.94 13.29
C TRP A 623 21.09 7.55 12.81
N ALA A 624 21.77 6.50 13.30
CA ALA A 624 21.52 5.12 12.84
C ALA A 624 20.29 4.47 13.50
N ARG A 625 19.78 5.02 14.61
CA ARG A 625 18.69 4.43 15.40
C ARG A 625 17.47 4.08 14.57
N GLY A 626 17.09 4.94 13.64
CA GLY A 626 15.92 4.72 12.78
C GLY A 626 16.08 3.51 11.85
N ALA A 627 17.25 3.35 11.23
CA ALA A 627 17.53 2.25 10.31
C ALA A 627 17.81 0.92 11.04
N LEU A 628 18.39 0.98 12.25
CA LEU A 628 18.73 -0.20 13.04
C LEU A 628 17.61 -0.65 13.97
N GLY A 629 16.62 0.19 14.24
CA GLY A 629 15.61 -0.04 15.28
C GLY A 629 16.10 0.24 16.71
N GLY A 630 17.36 0.63 16.91
CA GLY A 630 17.91 0.95 18.23
C GLY A 630 19.38 1.39 18.20
N ASP A 631 20.01 1.49 19.38
CA ASP A 631 21.39 1.96 19.49
C ASP A 631 22.40 0.93 18.98
N CYS A 632 23.33 1.35 18.12
CA CYS A 632 24.38 0.46 17.64
C CYS A 632 25.24 -0.12 18.78
N LEU A 633 25.35 -1.45 18.81
CA LEU A 633 26.14 -2.24 19.75
C LEU A 633 27.42 -2.82 19.14
N CYS A 634 27.91 -2.26 18.03
CA CYS A 634 29.19 -2.70 17.46
C CYS A 634 30.36 -2.44 18.45
N PRO A 635 31.46 -3.20 18.35
CA PRO A 635 32.60 -3.06 19.27
C PRO A 635 33.15 -1.63 19.41
N ARG A 636 33.20 -0.85 18.31
CA ARG A 636 33.62 0.55 18.34
C ARG A 636 32.69 1.41 19.18
N CYS A 637 31.37 1.27 19.01
CA CYS A 637 30.39 2.04 19.76
C CYS A 637 30.41 1.72 21.25
N ILE A 638 30.57 0.45 21.63
CA ILE A 638 30.70 0.06 23.05
C ILE A 638 31.95 0.72 23.64
N TYR A 639 33.10 0.59 22.98
CA TYR A 639 34.36 1.16 23.43
C TYR A 639 34.30 2.70 23.61
N GLU A 640 33.78 3.42 22.61
CA GLU A 640 33.70 4.89 22.64
C GLU A 640 32.62 5.41 23.62
N ALA A 641 31.54 4.66 23.84
CA ALA A 641 30.49 5.01 24.80
C ALA A 641 30.97 4.87 26.27
N GLU A 642 31.74 3.81 26.56
CA GLU A 642 32.42 3.67 27.85
C GLU A 642 33.44 4.79 28.10
N ALA A 643 34.00 5.34 27.02
CA ALA A 643 34.93 6.45 27.09
C ALA A 643 34.27 7.78 27.45
N THR A 644 33.00 7.97 27.07
CA THR A 644 32.24 9.21 27.27
C THR A 644 31.48 9.27 28.60
N THR A 645 31.12 8.14 29.20
CA THR A 645 30.39 8.05 30.48
C THR A 645 31.24 8.29 31.74
N SER A 646 32.56 8.48 31.60
CA SER A 646 33.50 8.74 32.71
C SER A 646 33.91 10.22 32.88
N LYS A 647 33.22 11.15 32.21
CA LYS A 647 33.30 12.60 32.46
C LYS A 647 32.03 13.05 33.18
#